data_AF-A0A8C2EHK3-F1
#
_entry.id   AF-A0A8C2EHK3-F1
#
_cell.length_a   1.000
_cell.length_b   1.000
_cell.length_c   1.000
_cell.angle_alpha   90.00
_cell.angle_beta   90.00
_cell.angle_gamma   90.00
#
_symmetry.space_group_name_H-M   'P 1'
#
loop_
_entity.id
_entity.type
_entity.pdbx_description
1 polymer ?
#
loop_
_entity_poly.entity_id
_entity_poly.type
_entity_poly.pdbx_seq_one_letter_code
_entity_poly.pdbx_strand_id
1 'polypeptide(L)'
;MDLNVSCCWKWLLLVSFLIVCVNGQTSGYFMVTFPAVIESGSEAKLCASLLKPNESLVMNIYLVHGDQSTLLLQEKAEEEFHRCFNFKAPLVKAESVQRMKVELHGESFKMTEERKVMFKPYNPLTFIQTDKPIYNPGQTVNFRVVTVDTNFAPFDQQDSQENRIGQWTNVSSTRWILQRSYELNPEARQGVYRLRAYIGERMISHDFEVKKYVLPKFEVTVQSPDKVSVDEEELIIEVCGKYTYGQPVPGKSWVKVCRNVLHYVLTLESNTICLEETTEIKKTGCAIHTLDASAFFNSTLKYNLQNSLKVEAMVTEEETEITMKKYKSVSLTFEIGKVTLTDLPKTYEHGSVIEGKIKLSNFKDAPIQNKVVYLFEGETWSSKLLLNLTTDSDGFASFSLNTSSLPERDINLMASVYPELNYYGYKTPYISKDRKTVQLFQAATPYTPTLSELIIENIEQPLQCDAEFTLTIKYYFIGETAEDFKTDIVYMVLSRGVILHHGSEKVEVKTSNGAGSGTVSFKLSVGADLAPAVQILAYCVLPSENVATGSAKFDVEKCFSNKVSLQFSPAKAVPGEKNTLQLSAQPGSLCGLSAVDQSVLIMESGKRLDTEKIFNLLPVQSVSGYPQGVEDEQECLHVRSRRALSTDNAYESLKRVGLKMATNLAVRIPQCLSYRGLTYFRYHDIGTSDGDFGTSSRDSPAVTIRTVFPETWIWELAEVGSVKHNQHKQKESSSGYNVHSARCIQLTAFVLRSFGKAQKYIFIDPHIIQSAKEWLISRRYSYGCFIQQGRLFNNRMKGGVNDNVTMTAYITASLLELETPVTDPVVSKGLSCLRSVVKDVKNTYTTALLAYTFSLARDMDTQQQLFKKLEDVAISDGSHLHWSQSASADDSESLEVEISSYVLLAVLTADSLTTADLGFANRIVSWLVKQQNAYGGFSSTQDTVVALQALSLYATKVFSSDGSSTVTVQSAGDTHLFDVNQDNKLLYQEKQLQNVPAKYSIEVKGSTCVSVQVAQFYNIPTPTEDKTLRIDAKLEGDCKTLGQTFILKFTVKYHGLQERTNMVIVDIKLLSGFTADTSMIQTSSGRYASLVERVDAKDDHVIMYLKEIPKNIPMNYQIQMKQVLPVKNLQPAVVKVYDYYQTSDQSETEYSFHCQ
;
A
#
# COMPACT_ATOMS: atom_id res chain seq x y z
N MET A 1 76.90 -54.36 50.84
CA MET A 1 77.24 -53.88 49.50
C MET A 1 75.95 -53.57 48.79
N ASP A 2 75.85 -52.31 48.39
CA ASP A 2 74.72 -51.67 47.69
C ASP A 2 74.12 -52.52 46.57
N LEU A 3 72.79 -52.45 46.41
CA LEU A 3 72.11 -52.28 45.12
C LEU A 3 70.57 -52.33 45.27
N ASN A 4 69.94 -51.19 44.95
CA ASN A 4 68.58 -51.04 44.35
C ASN A 4 67.34 -51.67 45.03
N VAL A 5 66.94 -51.14 46.20
CA VAL A 5 65.56 -51.33 46.74
C VAL A 5 64.69 -50.06 46.61
N SER A 6 65.26 -48.90 46.25
CA SER A 6 64.51 -47.63 46.13
C SER A 6 63.76 -47.46 44.79
N CYS A 7 64.12 -48.20 43.74
CA CYS A 7 63.57 -48.00 42.39
C CYS A 7 62.20 -48.69 42.18
N CYS A 8 61.98 -49.88 42.75
CA CYS A 8 60.72 -50.61 42.62
C CYS A 8 59.53 -49.92 43.32
N TRP A 9 59.75 -49.28 44.47
CA TRP A 9 58.68 -48.55 45.16
C TRP A 9 58.30 -47.25 44.46
N LYS A 10 59.26 -46.56 43.83
CA LYS A 10 58.96 -45.38 43.01
C LYS A 10 58.22 -45.73 41.72
N TRP A 11 58.50 -46.88 41.10
CA TRP A 11 57.77 -47.35 39.92
C TRP A 11 56.37 -47.86 40.26
N LEU A 12 56.18 -48.57 41.38
CA LEU A 12 54.84 -48.96 41.85
C LEU A 12 54.00 -47.75 42.28
N LEU A 13 54.60 -46.72 42.89
CA LEU A 13 53.92 -45.46 43.21
C LEU A 13 53.62 -44.61 41.97
N LEU A 14 54.48 -44.61 40.95
CA LEU A 14 54.20 -43.94 39.67
C LEU A 14 53.15 -44.68 38.85
N VAL A 15 53.15 -46.01 38.85
CA VAL A 15 52.13 -46.81 38.17
C VAL A 15 50.81 -46.74 38.92
N SER A 16 50.78 -46.66 40.26
CA SER A 16 49.55 -46.40 41.00
C SER A 16 49.07 -44.95 40.85
N PHE A 17 49.95 -43.95 40.78
CA PHE A 17 49.55 -42.57 40.41
C PHE A 17 49.07 -42.47 38.95
N LEU A 18 49.67 -43.22 38.01
CA LEU A 18 49.23 -43.26 36.62
C LEU A 18 47.94 -44.06 36.43
N ILE A 19 47.67 -45.09 37.25
CA ILE A 19 46.39 -45.81 37.23
C ILE A 19 45.29 -44.98 37.92
N VAL A 20 45.61 -44.19 38.96
CA VAL A 20 44.66 -43.28 39.61
C VAL A 20 44.37 -42.04 38.76
N CYS A 21 45.31 -41.56 37.94
CA CYS A 21 45.08 -40.43 37.03
C CYS A 21 44.36 -40.77 35.72
N VAL A 22 44.10 -42.06 35.43
CA VAL A 22 43.36 -42.47 34.20
C VAL A 22 41.85 -42.66 34.45
N ASN A 23 41.42 -42.78 35.71
CA ASN A 23 40.02 -42.64 36.08
C ASN A 23 39.76 -41.22 36.60
N GLY A 24 39.71 -40.24 35.69
CA GLY A 24 39.06 -38.98 36.00
C GLY A 24 37.59 -39.27 36.30
N GLN A 25 37.23 -39.33 37.59
CA GLN A 25 35.83 -39.36 38.01
C GLN A 25 35.16 -38.10 37.46
N THR A 26 34.31 -38.24 36.46
CA THR A 26 33.42 -37.18 36.00
C THR A 26 32.36 -36.98 37.08
N SER A 27 32.41 -35.89 37.82
CA SER A 27 31.49 -35.64 38.96
C SER A 27 30.10 -35.15 38.55
N GLY A 28 29.80 -35.08 37.25
CA GLY A 28 28.48 -34.76 36.68
C GLY A 28 28.55 -34.16 35.27
N TYR A 29 27.45 -34.27 34.50
CA TYR A 29 27.30 -33.65 33.17
C TYR A 29 26.29 -32.51 33.23
N PHE A 30 26.51 -31.46 32.45
CA PHE A 30 25.55 -30.36 32.36
C PHE A 30 25.21 -30.02 30.92
N MET A 31 24.02 -29.49 30.73
CA MET A 31 23.57 -28.95 29.46
C MET A 31 22.77 -27.67 29.69
N VAL A 32 23.32 -26.55 29.25
CA VAL A 32 22.67 -25.24 29.28
C VAL A 32 22.31 -24.84 27.86
N THR A 33 21.02 -24.63 27.60
CA THR A 33 20.47 -24.24 26.30
C THR A 33 19.85 -22.86 26.35
N PHE A 34 20.07 -22.06 25.31
CA PHE A 34 19.55 -20.70 25.20
C PHE A 34 19.47 -20.25 23.73
N PRO A 35 18.59 -19.29 23.38
CA PRO A 35 18.52 -18.75 22.03
C PRO A 35 19.83 -18.09 21.59
N ALA A 36 20.26 -18.33 20.36
CA ALA A 36 21.48 -17.74 19.81
C ALA A 36 21.39 -16.22 19.63
N VAL A 37 20.17 -15.74 19.32
CA VAL A 37 19.83 -14.32 19.13
C VAL A 37 18.69 -14.00 20.09
N ILE A 38 18.89 -13.01 20.95
CA ILE A 38 17.96 -12.57 21.97
C ILE A 38 17.58 -11.11 21.70
N GLU A 39 16.29 -10.80 21.76
CA GLU A 39 15.82 -9.42 21.63
C GLU A 39 16.36 -8.55 22.78
N SER A 40 16.91 -7.39 22.43
CA SER A 40 17.47 -6.48 23.42
C SER A 40 16.39 -5.96 24.37
N GLY A 41 16.67 -5.98 25.68
CA GLY A 41 15.72 -5.52 26.69
C GLY A 41 14.50 -6.43 26.90
N SER A 42 14.40 -7.59 26.24
CA SER A 42 13.31 -8.55 26.46
C SER A 42 13.51 -9.38 27.73
N GLU A 43 12.47 -10.10 28.15
CA GLU A 43 12.57 -11.15 29.14
C GLU A 43 12.92 -12.47 28.42
N ALA A 44 14.18 -12.88 28.53
CA ALA A 44 14.71 -14.04 27.82
C ALA A 44 14.75 -15.27 28.74
N LYS A 45 14.68 -16.46 28.15
CA LYS A 45 14.68 -17.74 28.88
C LYS A 45 15.90 -18.57 28.50
N LEU A 46 16.53 -19.17 29.50
CA LEU A 46 17.57 -20.20 29.35
C LEU A 46 17.16 -21.44 30.13
N CYS A 47 17.60 -22.62 29.71
CA CYS A 47 17.30 -23.88 30.38
C CYS A 47 18.58 -24.60 30.77
N ALA A 48 18.72 -24.99 32.03
CA ALA A 48 19.87 -25.68 32.58
C ALA A 48 19.47 -27.08 33.05
N SER A 49 20.30 -28.06 32.70
CA SER A 49 20.17 -29.46 33.10
C SER A 49 21.44 -29.92 33.77
N LEU A 50 21.33 -30.63 34.89
CA LEU A 50 22.42 -31.34 35.55
C LEU A 50 22.07 -32.83 35.60
N LEU A 51 23.02 -33.66 35.19
CA LEU A 51 22.86 -35.10 34.99
C LEU A 51 23.95 -35.84 35.75
N LYS A 52 23.59 -36.92 36.45
CA LYS A 52 24.48 -37.78 37.25
C LYS A 52 25.47 -37.02 38.17
N PRO A 53 25.02 -36.12 39.07
CA PRO A 53 25.92 -35.51 40.04
C PRO A 53 26.45 -36.56 41.04
N ASN A 54 27.77 -36.65 41.18
CA ASN A 54 28.42 -37.54 42.15
C ASN A 54 28.78 -36.83 43.48
N GLU A 55 28.74 -35.51 43.48
CA GLU A 55 28.95 -34.63 44.63
C GLU A 55 27.97 -33.45 44.55
N SER A 56 27.87 -32.65 45.62
CA SER A 56 27.12 -31.39 45.58
C SER A 56 27.80 -30.41 44.62
N LEU A 57 27.15 -30.08 43.50
CA LEU A 57 27.68 -29.16 42.49
C LEU A 57 26.97 -27.81 42.52
N VAL A 58 27.72 -26.74 42.26
CA VAL A 58 27.23 -25.38 42.09
C VAL A 58 27.44 -24.94 40.64
N MET A 59 26.33 -24.66 39.95
CA MET A 59 26.31 -24.14 38.59
C MET A 59 26.11 -22.63 38.61
N ASN A 60 27.10 -21.88 38.12
CA ASN A 60 27.01 -20.45 37.89
C ASN A 60 26.95 -20.17 36.38
N ILE A 61 25.98 -19.38 35.94
CA ILE A 61 25.88 -18.91 34.55
C ILE A 61 26.10 -17.40 34.54
N TYR A 62 27.09 -16.94 33.79
CA TYR A 62 27.45 -15.54 33.64
C TYR A 62 27.23 -15.06 32.21
N LEU A 63 26.84 -13.80 32.09
CA LEU A 63 26.92 -13.05 30.85
C LEU A 63 28.19 -12.18 30.86
N VAL A 64 29.06 -12.39 29.89
CA VAL A 64 30.38 -11.75 29.79
C VAL A 64 30.41 -10.81 28.59
N HIS A 65 30.70 -9.54 28.84
CA HIS A 65 30.91 -8.50 27.83
C HIS A 65 32.22 -7.75 28.10
N GLY A 66 33.23 -7.98 27.26
CA GLY A 66 34.60 -7.52 27.54
C GLY A 66 35.12 -8.13 28.84
N ASP A 67 35.51 -7.27 29.79
CA ASP A 67 35.99 -7.65 31.14
C ASP A 67 34.88 -7.68 32.21
N GLN A 68 33.64 -7.29 31.86
CA GLN A 68 32.51 -7.30 32.78
C GLN A 68 31.79 -8.66 32.72
N SER A 69 31.57 -9.25 33.89
CA SER A 69 30.80 -10.49 34.06
C SER A 69 29.58 -10.26 34.98
N THR A 70 28.39 -10.52 34.46
CA THR A 70 27.13 -10.44 35.21
C THR A 70 26.63 -11.85 35.52
N LEU A 71 26.42 -12.19 36.80
CA LEU A 71 25.83 -13.47 37.19
C LEU A 71 24.33 -13.48 36.83
N LEU A 72 23.91 -14.43 35.99
CA LEU A 72 22.52 -14.63 35.61
C LEU A 72 21.82 -15.68 36.48
N LEU A 73 22.52 -16.78 36.78
CA LEU A 73 21.99 -17.90 37.56
C LEU A 73 23.08 -18.46 38.47
N GLN A 74 22.70 -18.81 39.70
CA GLN A 74 23.47 -19.66 40.59
C GLN A 74 22.53 -20.74 41.15
N GLU A 75 22.81 -22.00 40.84
CA GLU A 75 22.01 -23.14 41.29
C GLU A 75 22.91 -24.16 41.97
N LYS A 76 22.54 -24.58 43.18
CA LYS A 76 23.21 -25.68 43.90
C LYS A 76 22.33 -26.92 43.82
N ALA A 77 22.88 -28.03 43.37
CA ALA A 77 22.14 -29.27 43.21
C ALA A 77 22.96 -30.49 43.67
N GLU A 78 22.27 -31.38 44.39
CA GLU A 78 22.78 -32.68 44.86
C GLU A 78 22.17 -33.85 44.04
N GLU A 79 21.08 -33.59 43.32
CA GLU A 79 20.37 -34.54 42.46
C GLU A 79 20.23 -33.99 41.04
N GLU A 80 19.84 -34.85 40.10
CA GLU A 80 19.57 -34.47 38.71
C GLU A 80 18.41 -33.47 38.60
N PHE A 81 18.54 -32.47 37.73
CA PHE A 81 17.47 -31.50 37.49
C PHE A 81 17.45 -31.02 36.05
N HIS A 82 16.27 -30.60 35.60
CA HIS A 82 16.07 -29.79 34.41
C HIS A 82 15.15 -28.60 34.76
N ARG A 83 15.65 -27.38 34.63
CA ARG A 83 14.91 -26.15 34.97
C ARG A 83 15.21 -25.04 33.98
N CYS A 84 14.21 -24.21 33.69
CA CYS A 84 14.38 -23.01 32.89
C CYS A 84 14.19 -21.75 33.72
N PHE A 85 14.96 -20.71 33.39
CA PHE A 85 15.07 -19.48 34.14
C PHE A 85 14.90 -18.29 33.21
N ASN A 86 14.09 -17.32 33.66
CA ASN A 86 13.93 -16.05 32.97
C ASN A 86 15.01 -15.07 33.45
N PHE A 87 15.56 -14.28 32.55
CA PHE A 87 16.48 -13.20 32.86
C PHE A 87 16.21 -11.99 31.96
N LYS A 88 16.55 -10.79 32.45
CA LYS A 88 16.38 -9.56 31.67
C LYS A 88 17.56 -9.38 30.71
N ALA A 89 17.30 -9.34 29.41
CA ALA A 89 18.32 -9.10 28.41
C ALA A 89 18.84 -7.64 28.48
N PRO A 90 20.15 -7.39 28.25
CA PRO A 90 20.72 -6.05 28.23
C PRO A 90 20.11 -5.19 27.11
N LEU A 91 19.96 -3.89 27.41
CA LEU A 91 19.59 -2.86 26.45
C LEU A 91 20.82 -2.45 25.63
N VAL A 92 20.79 -2.69 24.32
CA VAL A 92 21.86 -2.40 23.37
C VAL A 92 21.31 -1.55 22.23
N LYS A 93 22.08 -0.55 21.78
CA LYS A 93 21.66 0.36 20.69
C LYS A 93 21.85 -0.26 19.30
N ALA A 94 22.74 -1.23 19.18
CA ALA A 94 23.06 -1.97 17.96
C ALA A 94 23.32 -3.45 18.31
N GLU A 95 23.45 -4.30 17.30
CA GLU A 95 23.78 -5.72 17.48
C GLU A 95 25.05 -5.88 18.34
N SER A 96 24.94 -6.62 19.44
CA SER A 96 26.02 -6.85 20.40
C SER A 96 26.23 -8.34 20.62
N VAL A 97 27.41 -8.83 20.28
CA VAL A 97 27.81 -10.22 20.57
C VAL A 97 28.51 -10.25 21.93
N GLN A 98 28.01 -11.10 22.81
CA GLN A 98 28.51 -11.33 24.17
C GLN A 98 28.79 -12.83 24.36
N ARG A 99 29.26 -13.24 25.54
CA ARG A 99 29.56 -14.65 25.85
C ARG A 99 28.74 -15.13 27.04
N MET A 100 28.06 -16.26 26.89
CA MET A 100 27.43 -16.99 27.98
C MET A 100 28.47 -17.96 28.54
N LYS A 101 28.89 -17.75 29.79
CA LYS A 101 29.90 -18.55 30.49
C LYS A 101 29.21 -19.40 31.57
N VAL A 102 29.35 -20.71 31.48
CA VAL A 102 28.83 -21.67 32.46
C VAL A 102 30.00 -22.21 33.26
N GLU A 103 29.97 -22.07 34.58
CA GLU A 103 30.93 -22.64 35.51
C GLU A 103 30.24 -23.64 36.42
N LEU A 104 30.70 -24.89 36.40
CA LEU A 104 30.23 -25.94 37.29
C LEU A 104 31.37 -26.32 38.23
N HIS A 105 31.17 -26.18 39.53
CA HIS A 105 32.19 -26.51 40.53
C HIS A 105 31.62 -27.24 41.73
N GLY A 106 32.36 -28.23 42.24
CA GLY A 106 32.13 -28.94 43.49
C GLY A 106 33.40 -28.99 44.31
N GLU A 107 33.50 -29.97 45.21
CA GLU A 107 34.65 -30.13 46.10
C GLU A 107 35.88 -30.66 45.33
N SER A 108 35.66 -31.55 44.36
CA SER A 108 36.72 -32.21 43.59
C SER A 108 36.71 -31.87 42.09
N PHE A 109 35.62 -31.26 41.59
CA PHE A 109 35.41 -31.01 40.17
C PHE A 109 35.23 -29.52 39.85
N LYS A 110 35.85 -29.03 38.77
CA LYS A 110 35.59 -27.70 38.22
C LYS A 110 35.66 -27.72 36.69
N MET A 111 34.62 -27.22 36.04
CA MET A 111 34.50 -27.14 34.59
C MET A 111 33.95 -25.77 34.17
N THR A 112 34.43 -25.24 33.05
CA THR A 112 33.97 -23.97 32.48
C THR A 112 33.74 -24.11 30.98
N GLU A 113 32.57 -23.68 30.49
CA GLU A 113 32.24 -23.62 29.07
C GLU A 113 31.75 -22.23 28.67
N GLU A 114 32.16 -21.74 27.49
CA GLU A 114 31.76 -20.42 26.96
C GLU A 114 31.16 -20.53 25.56
N ARG A 115 30.07 -19.80 25.31
CA ARG A 115 29.41 -19.76 23.99
C ARG A 115 28.97 -18.34 23.64
N LYS A 116 29.13 -17.91 22.39
CA LYS A 116 28.69 -16.58 21.92
C LYS A 116 27.16 -16.46 21.94
N VAL A 117 26.62 -15.29 22.28
CA VAL A 117 25.18 -14.95 22.20
C VAL A 117 25.04 -13.53 21.66
N MET A 118 24.05 -13.28 20.81
CA MET A 118 23.79 -11.96 20.24
C MET A 118 22.56 -11.32 20.87
N PHE A 119 22.70 -10.07 21.32
CA PHE A 119 21.58 -9.21 21.65
C PHE A 119 21.30 -8.26 20.50
N LYS A 120 20.07 -8.25 20.01
CA LYS A 120 19.65 -7.47 18.86
C LYS A 120 18.43 -6.62 19.19
N PRO A 121 18.46 -5.29 19.00
CA PRO A 121 17.27 -4.47 19.14
C PRO A 121 16.36 -4.63 17.91
N TYR A 122 15.08 -4.91 18.13
CA TYR A 122 14.07 -4.87 17.06
C TYR A 122 13.34 -3.54 17.06
N ASN A 123 12.97 -3.11 15.86
CA ASN A 123 12.18 -1.90 15.66
C ASN A 123 10.69 -2.26 15.85
N PRO A 124 9.86 -1.38 16.46
CA PRO A 124 8.41 -1.53 16.44
C PRO A 124 7.88 -1.64 15.00
N LEU A 125 6.83 -2.43 14.85
CA LEU A 125 6.11 -2.62 13.60
C LEU A 125 5.25 -1.38 13.34
N THR A 126 5.38 -0.78 12.17
CA THR A 126 4.52 0.35 11.79
C THR A 126 4.06 0.21 10.36
N PHE A 127 2.77 0.45 10.13
CA PHE A 127 2.17 0.42 8.81
C PHE A 127 1.21 1.59 8.62
N ILE A 128 0.98 1.94 7.36
CA ILE A 128 0.03 2.97 6.95
C ILE A 128 -1.14 2.27 6.28
N GLN A 129 -2.35 2.59 6.71
CA GLN A 129 -3.60 2.09 6.12
C GLN A 129 -4.34 3.26 5.47
N THR A 130 -4.72 3.10 4.21
CA THR A 130 -5.62 4.02 3.49
C THR A 130 -7.05 3.47 3.52
N ASP A 131 -8.07 4.32 3.36
CA ASP A 131 -9.46 3.86 3.26
C ASP A 131 -9.69 3.05 1.99
N LYS A 132 -9.01 3.39 0.90
CA LYS A 132 -9.06 2.64 -0.35
C LYS A 132 -7.74 2.70 -1.11
N PRO A 133 -7.46 1.70 -1.96
CA PRO A 133 -6.21 1.64 -2.72
C PRO A 133 -6.16 2.57 -3.95
N ILE A 134 -7.32 3.04 -4.46
CA ILE A 134 -7.42 3.92 -5.64
C ILE A 134 -8.34 5.10 -5.35
N TYR A 135 -7.99 6.28 -5.85
CA TYR A 135 -8.79 7.51 -5.75
C TYR A 135 -9.02 8.15 -7.12
N ASN A 136 -10.21 8.71 -7.33
CA ASN A 136 -10.45 9.64 -8.42
C ASN A 136 -9.84 11.02 -8.07
N PRO A 137 -9.38 11.80 -9.06
CA PRO A 137 -9.03 13.21 -8.84
C PRO A 137 -10.17 13.98 -8.16
N GLY A 138 -9.85 14.82 -7.18
CA GLY A 138 -10.85 15.53 -6.35
C GLY A 138 -11.31 14.78 -5.10
N GLN A 139 -11.02 13.48 -4.95
CA GLN A 139 -11.43 12.72 -3.78
C GLN A 139 -10.50 12.94 -2.57
N THR A 140 -11.05 12.78 -1.37
CA THR A 140 -10.25 12.82 -0.13
C THR A 140 -9.62 11.45 0.16
N VAL A 141 -8.31 11.44 0.35
CA VAL A 141 -7.52 10.30 0.83
C VAL A 141 -7.57 10.26 2.34
N ASN A 142 -8.25 9.27 2.91
CA ASN A 142 -8.23 9.05 4.36
C ASN A 142 -7.16 8.01 4.70
N PHE A 143 -6.34 8.28 5.70
CA PHE A 143 -5.28 7.36 6.10
C PHE A 143 -5.06 7.31 7.61
N ARG A 144 -4.50 6.19 8.06
CA ARG A 144 -4.10 5.90 9.42
C ARG A 144 -2.65 5.44 9.45
N VAL A 145 -1.89 5.89 10.44
CA VAL A 145 -0.56 5.34 10.77
C VAL A 145 -0.69 4.63 12.11
N VAL A 146 -0.29 3.36 12.15
CA VAL A 146 -0.42 2.49 13.33
C VAL A 146 0.96 1.95 13.69
N THR A 147 1.34 2.08 14.96
CA THR A 147 2.62 1.62 15.49
C THR A 147 2.39 0.66 16.66
N VAL A 148 2.97 -0.55 16.57
CA VAL A 148 2.89 -1.62 17.56
C VAL A 148 4.25 -2.28 17.77
N ASP A 149 4.45 -3.03 18.84
CA ASP A 149 5.65 -3.80 19.13
C ASP A 149 5.61 -5.21 18.47
N THR A 150 6.62 -6.04 18.76
CA THR A 150 6.74 -7.42 18.25
C THR A 150 5.69 -8.38 18.80
N ASN A 151 4.95 -7.99 19.84
CA ASN A 151 3.80 -8.70 20.42
C ASN A 151 2.46 -8.07 20.01
N PHE A 152 2.48 -7.16 19.04
CA PHE A 152 1.33 -6.39 18.56
C PHE A 152 0.68 -5.50 19.65
N ALA A 153 1.43 -5.10 20.67
CA ALA A 153 1.00 -4.13 21.68
C ALA A 153 1.42 -2.69 21.29
N PRO A 154 0.73 -1.63 21.75
CA PRO A 154 0.98 -0.26 21.28
C PRO A 154 2.31 0.35 21.76
N PHE A 155 2.99 1.15 20.93
CA PHE A 155 4.32 1.75 21.21
C PHE A 155 4.39 3.25 20.85
N ASP A 156 4.97 4.11 21.70
CA ASP A 156 5.01 5.60 21.55
C ASP A 156 6.38 6.13 21.10
N GLN A 157 6.43 6.96 20.03
CA GLN A 157 7.64 7.73 19.62
C GLN A 157 7.31 8.92 18.69
N GLN A 158 8.17 9.97 18.63
CA GLN A 158 7.95 11.25 17.92
C GLN A 158 9.15 11.60 16.99
N ASP A 159 8.93 12.05 15.73
CA ASP A 159 10.00 12.68 14.88
C ASP A 159 9.52 13.43 13.59
N SER A 160 10.48 13.90 12.79
CA SER A 160 10.52 15.11 11.96
C SER A 160 10.93 14.88 10.46
N GLN A 161 11.44 15.91 9.74
CA GLN A 161 11.00 16.35 8.39
C GLN A 161 11.81 15.90 7.13
N GLU A 162 11.16 15.99 5.94
CA GLU A 162 11.59 16.70 4.68
C GLU A 162 10.61 16.46 3.47
N ASN A 163 10.67 17.36 2.45
CA ASN A 163 9.72 17.80 1.39
C ASN A 163 8.59 16.90 0.79
N ARG A 164 7.37 17.49 0.65
CA ARG A 164 6.06 16.80 0.53
C ARG A 164 4.95 17.63 -0.18
N ILE A 165 3.92 16.96 -0.71
CA ILE A 165 2.70 17.57 -1.33
C ILE A 165 1.70 18.08 -0.26
N GLY A 166 1.82 17.57 0.96
CA GLY A 166 1.20 18.04 2.19
C GLY A 166 2.01 17.52 3.36
N GLN A 167 2.25 18.34 4.38
CA GLN A 167 3.13 17.99 5.51
C GLN A 167 2.44 18.29 6.84
N TRP A 168 2.50 17.32 7.73
CA TRP A 168 2.19 17.50 9.14
C TRP A 168 3.47 17.27 9.94
N THR A 169 3.83 18.20 10.83
CA THR A 169 5.04 18.14 11.67
C THR A 169 4.66 18.14 13.15
N ASN A 170 5.39 17.42 13.99
CA ASN A 170 5.17 17.35 15.45
C ASN A 170 3.74 16.95 15.87
N VAL A 171 3.14 15.99 15.15
CA VAL A 171 1.80 15.51 15.49
C VAL A 171 1.91 14.35 16.48
N SER A 172 1.34 14.52 17.68
CA SER A 172 1.15 13.42 18.63
C SER A 172 -0.03 12.55 18.19
N SER A 173 0.12 11.23 18.29
CA SER A 173 -0.98 10.30 18.10
C SER A 173 -1.95 10.40 19.29
N THR A 174 -3.24 10.26 19.03
CA THR A 174 -4.21 10.03 20.10
C THR A 174 -4.26 8.53 20.31
N ARG A 175 -3.61 8.02 21.36
CA ARG A 175 -3.64 6.58 21.65
C ARG A 175 -3.18 5.71 20.45
N TRP A 176 -1.95 5.93 19.97
CA TRP A 176 -1.20 5.02 19.07
C TRP A 176 -1.69 4.86 17.62
N ILE A 177 -2.88 5.35 17.27
CA ILE A 177 -3.39 5.45 15.89
C ILE A 177 -3.46 6.92 15.47
N LEU A 178 -2.69 7.31 14.46
CA LEU A 178 -2.77 8.64 13.86
C LEU A 178 -3.73 8.61 12.66
N GLN A 179 -4.93 9.20 12.80
CA GLN A 179 -5.89 9.34 11.70
C GLN A 179 -5.83 10.74 11.08
N ARG A 180 -5.69 10.81 9.75
CA ARG A 180 -5.66 12.06 8.96
C ARG A 180 -6.35 11.89 7.60
N SER A 181 -6.59 13.00 6.93
CA SER A 181 -7.19 13.04 5.60
C SER A 181 -6.51 14.10 4.73
N TYR A 182 -6.48 13.89 3.41
CA TYR A 182 -5.90 14.80 2.43
C TYR A 182 -6.81 14.90 1.21
N GLU A 183 -7.22 16.10 0.84
CA GLU A 183 -8.09 16.32 -0.33
C GLU A 183 -7.26 16.41 -1.61
N LEU A 184 -7.47 15.49 -2.55
CA LEU A 184 -6.80 15.55 -3.85
C LEU A 184 -7.37 16.69 -4.68
N ASN A 185 -6.50 17.37 -5.42
CA ASN A 185 -6.94 18.35 -6.40
C ASN A 185 -7.87 17.68 -7.46
N PRO A 186 -9.00 18.30 -7.86
CA PRO A 186 -9.84 17.83 -8.97
C PRO A 186 -9.10 17.59 -10.29
N GLU A 187 -7.97 18.29 -10.50
CA GLU A 187 -7.06 18.13 -11.64
C GLU A 187 -5.76 17.39 -11.27
N ALA A 188 -5.76 16.62 -10.18
CA ALA A 188 -4.61 15.83 -9.78
C ALA A 188 -4.12 14.92 -10.93
N ARG A 189 -2.79 14.84 -11.09
CA ARG A 189 -2.17 13.99 -12.11
C ARG A 189 -2.51 12.52 -11.84
N GLN A 190 -2.81 11.77 -12.88
CA GLN A 190 -3.03 10.34 -12.74
C GLN A 190 -1.68 9.62 -12.56
N GLY A 191 -1.62 8.64 -11.68
CA GLY A 191 -0.41 7.87 -11.38
C GLY A 191 -0.37 7.31 -9.97
N VAL A 192 0.76 6.72 -9.59
CA VAL A 192 0.99 6.18 -8.24
C VAL A 192 1.48 7.28 -7.31
N TYR A 193 0.79 7.44 -6.19
CA TYR A 193 1.10 8.35 -5.10
C TYR A 193 1.66 7.56 -3.92
N ARG A 194 2.55 8.18 -3.15
CA ARG A 194 3.24 7.55 -2.03
C ARG A 194 3.11 8.39 -0.77
N LEU A 195 2.49 7.84 0.26
CA LEU A 195 2.53 8.36 1.63
C LEU A 195 3.86 7.95 2.25
N ARG A 196 4.57 8.90 2.88
CA ARG A 196 5.79 8.61 3.66
C ARG A 196 5.60 9.13 5.08
N ALA A 197 5.72 8.24 6.06
CA ALA A 197 5.74 8.57 7.48
C ALA A 197 7.18 8.43 8.00
N TYR A 198 7.67 9.46 8.70
CA TYR A 198 8.98 9.46 9.34
C TYR A 198 8.76 9.36 10.85
N ILE A 199 9.27 8.29 11.48
CA ILE A 199 9.17 8.02 12.92
C ILE A 199 10.56 7.70 13.43
N GLY A 200 11.14 8.59 14.24
CA GLY A 200 12.57 8.60 14.47
C GLY A 200 13.34 8.86 13.16
N GLU A 201 14.48 8.21 13.02
CA GLU A 201 15.27 8.13 11.78
C GLU A 201 14.65 7.21 10.71
N ARG A 202 13.48 6.61 10.96
CA ARG A 202 12.90 5.57 10.09
C ARG A 202 11.85 6.15 9.15
N MET A 203 11.88 5.71 7.90
CA MET A 203 10.92 6.10 6.87
C MET A 203 10.10 4.88 6.43
N ILE A 204 8.78 5.01 6.51
CA ILE A 204 7.82 3.99 6.09
C ILE A 204 6.98 4.58 4.98
N SER A 205 6.73 3.80 3.94
CA SER A 205 5.95 4.22 2.79
C SER A 205 4.76 3.33 2.51
N HIS A 206 3.67 3.94 2.04
CA HIS A 206 2.50 3.24 1.52
C HIS A 206 2.03 3.88 0.23
N ASP A 207 1.78 3.06 -0.77
CA ASP A 207 1.42 3.50 -2.12
C ASP A 207 -0.08 3.38 -2.35
N PHE A 208 -0.65 4.38 -3.01
CA PHE A 208 -2.02 4.38 -3.50
C PHE A 208 -2.06 4.97 -4.91
N GLU A 209 -3.07 4.63 -5.69
CA GLU A 209 -3.15 5.06 -7.09
C GLU A 209 -4.22 6.15 -7.27
N VAL A 210 -3.93 7.14 -8.10
CA VAL A 210 -4.91 8.14 -8.53
C VAL A 210 -5.15 7.95 -10.02
N LYS A 211 -6.36 7.52 -10.39
CA LYS A 211 -6.77 7.38 -11.80
C LYS A 211 -8.26 7.65 -11.91
N LYS A 212 -8.73 8.02 -13.09
CA LYS A 212 -10.18 8.10 -13.34
C LYS A 212 -10.72 6.68 -13.53
N TYR A 213 -11.61 6.25 -12.64
CA TYR A 213 -12.23 4.92 -12.69
C TYR A 213 -13.73 4.97 -12.38
N VAL A 214 -14.41 3.88 -12.73
CA VAL A 214 -15.83 3.62 -12.44
C VAL A 214 -15.93 2.31 -11.67
N LEU A 215 -16.80 2.26 -10.68
CA LEU A 215 -16.98 1.07 -9.85
C LEU A 215 -17.54 -0.11 -10.67
N PRO A 216 -16.93 -1.29 -10.60
CA PRO A 216 -17.45 -2.48 -11.27
C PRO A 216 -18.78 -2.93 -10.65
N LYS A 217 -19.73 -3.35 -11.49
CA LYS A 217 -21.06 -3.81 -11.07
C LYS A 217 -21.08 -5.24 -10.54
N PHE A 218 -20.08 -6.04 -10.90
CA PHE A 218 -19.95 -7.44 -10.53
C PHE A 218 -18.49 -7.86 -10.37
N GLU A 219 -18.27 -8.87 -9.53
CA GLU A 219 -16.99 -9.52 -9.29
C GLU A 219 -16.83 -10.76 -10.16
N VAL A 220 -15.60 -11.03 -10.59
CA VAL A 220 -15.19 -12.27 -11.27
C VAL A 220 -14.20 -13.02 -10.39
N THR A 221 -14.52 -14.26 -10.05
CA THR A 221 -13.64 -15.17 -9.32
C THR A 221 -13.17 -16.30 -10.22
N VAL A 222 -11.91 -16.73 -10.04
CA VAL A 222 -11.27 -17.78 -10.85
C VAL A 222 -10.74 -18.85 -9.91
N GLN A 223 -11.33 -20.04 -9.99
CA GLN A 223 -10.87 -21.23 -9.29
C GLN A 223 -10.03 -22.07 -10.25
N SER A 224 -8.84 -22.45 -9.80
CA SER A 224 -7.87 -23.26 -10.56
C SER A 224 -6.97 -23.98 -9.56
N PRO A 225 -6.32 -25.10 -9.95
CA PRO A 225 -5.25 -25.70 -9.15
C PRO A 225 -4.08 -24.71 -8.96
N ASP A 226 -3.37 -24.80 -7.84
CA ASP A 226 -2.18 -23.98 -7.58
C ASP A 226 -0.92 -24.54 -8.26
N LYS A 227 -0.91 -25.86 -8.50
CA LYS A 227 0.18 -26.59 -9.14
C LYS A 227 -0.36 -27.65 -10.08
N VAL A 228 0.20 -27.72 -11.29
CA VAL A 228 -0.18 -28.65 -12.36
C VAL A 228 1.05 -29.43 -12.80
N SER A 229 0.88 -30.74 -12.99
CA SER A 229 1.95 -31.61 -13.50
C SER A 229 1.89 -31.70 -15.03
N VAL A 230 3.04 -31.90 -15.66
CA VAL A 230 3.15 -32.08 -17.12
C VAL A 230 2.50 -33.37 -17.64
N ASP A 231 2.14 -34.30 -16.76
CA ASP A 231 1.44 -35.55 -17.09
C ASP A 231 -0.08 -35.38 -17.17
N GLU A 232 -0.60 -34.24 -16.72
CA GLU A 232 -2.03 -33.96 -16.81
C GLU A 232 -2.41 -33.56 -18.24
N GLU A 233 -3.45 -34.18 -18.77
CA GLU A 233 -3.98 -33.90 -20.11
C GLU A 233 -4.92 -32.69 -20.13
N GLU A 234 -5.61 -32.42 -19.01
CA GLU A 234 -6.63 -31.37 -18.92
C GLU A 234 -6.35 -30.40 -17.78
N LEU A 235 -6.53 -29.11 -18.06
CA LEU A 235 -6.54 -28.02 -17.09
C LEU A 235 -7.96 -27.48 -16.93
N ILE A 236 -8.56 -27.77 -15.76
CA ILE A 236 -9.91 -27.32 -15.42
C ILE A 236 -9.84 -25.97 -14.69
N ILE A 237 -10.56 -24.97 -15.23
CA ILE A 237 -10.66 -23.62 -14.66
C ILE A 237 -12.13 -23.26 -14.52
N GLU A 238 -12.57 -22.98 -13.30
CA GLU A 238 -13.94 -22.50 -13.04
C GLU A 238 -13.92 -20.98 -12.85
N VAL A 239 -14.73 -20.28 -13.63
CA VAL A 239 -14.89 -18.83 -13.58
C VAL A 239 -16.31 -18.49 -13.17
N CYS A 240 -16.47 -17.74 -12.08
CA CYS A 240 -17.77 -17.33 -11.59
C CYS A 240 -17.94 -15.81 -11.64
N GLY A 241 -19.12 -15.36 -12.07
CA GLY A 241 -19.53 -13.95 -12.05
C GLY A 241 -20.62 -13.74 -11.01
N LYS A 242 -20.43 -12.77 -10.10
CA LYS A 242 -21.40 -12.45 -9.04
C LYS A 242 -21.55 -10.94 -8.89
N TYR A 243 -22.77 -10.42 -8.95
CA TYR A 243 -23.04 -9.01 -8.69
C TYR A 243 -22.64 -8.61 -7.27
N THR A 244 -22.38 -7.33 -7.04
CA THR A 244 -21.99 -6.80 -5.71
C THR A 244 -23.04 -7.05 -4.62
N TYR A 245 -24.31 -7.19 -5.00
CA TYR A 245 -25.43 -7.57 -4.10
C TYR A 245 -25.66 -9.09 -4.00
N GLY A 246 -24.84 -9.89 -4.68
CA GLY A 246 -24.68 -11.32 -4.46
C GLY A 246 -25.44 -12.28 -5.37
N GLN A 247 -26.18 -11.78 -6.38
CA GLN A 247 -26.82 -12.64 -7.39
C GLN A 247 -25.82 -13.09 -8.47
N PRO A 248 -26.03 -14.24 -9.12
CA PRO A 248 -25.19 -14.71 -10.22
C PRO A 248 -25.33 -13.80 -11.45
N VAL A 249 -24.23 -13.62 -12.20
CA VAL A 249 -24.22 -12.82 -13.44
C VAL A 249 -24.49 -13.73 -14.63
N PRO A 250 -25.63 -13.57 -15.36
CA PRO A 250 -25.85 -14.24 -16.63
C PRO A 250 -24.98 -13.61 -17.71
N GLY A 251 -24.39 -14.45 -18.57
CA GLY A 251 -23.52 -13.95 -19.63
C GLY A 251 -22.54 -14.99 -20.17
N LYS A 252 -21.43 -14.50 -20.74
CA LYS A 252 -20.39 -15.33 -21.36
C LYS A 252 -19.09 -15.22 -20.58
N SER A 253 -18.41 -16.34 -20.40
CA SER A 253 -17.07 -16.41 -19.82
C SER A 253 -16.06 -16.74 -20.90
N TRP A 254 -14.92 -16.05 -20.90
CA TRP A 254 -13.77 -16.29 -21.77
C TRP A 254 -12.54 -16.51 -20.90
N VAL A 255 -11.71 -17.50 -21.21
CA VAL A 255 -10.47 -17.77 -20.49
C VAL A 255 -9.33 -17.92 -21.49
N LYS A 256 -8.19 -17.30 -21.17
CA LYS A 256 -6.93 -17.44 -21.89
C LYS A 256 -5.83 -17.85 -20.93
N VAL A 257 -5.15 -18.94 -21.26
CA VAL A 257 -4.02 -19.45 -20.47
C VAL A 257 -2.77 -19.37 -21.31
N CYS A 258 -1.74 -18.70 -20.80
CA CYS A 258 -0.48 -18.47 -21.49
C CYS A 258 0.72 -19.00 -20.71
N ARG A 259 1.69 -19.56 -21.43
CA ARG A 259 3.01 -19.91 -20.92
C ARG A 259 4.05 -18.97 -21.52
N ASN A 260 4.63 -18.11 -20.68
CA ASN A 260 5.54 -17.05 -21.13
C ASN A 260 6.98 -17.54 -21.31
N VAL A 261 7.76 -16.82 -22.11
CA VAL A 261 9.20 -17.05 -22.31
C VAL A 261 10.00 -16.40 -21.16
N LEU A 262 11.17 -16.97 -20.83
CA LEU A 262 12.10 -16.45 -19.83
C LEU A 262 12.71 -15.11 -20.29
N HIS A 263 12.79 -14.16 -19.36
CA HIS A 263 13.03 -12.73 -19.65
C HIS A 263 14.40 -12.43 -20.31
N TYR A 264 15.36 -13.35 -20.22
CA TYR A 264 16.71 -13.19 -20.77
C TYR A 264 16.87 -13.70 -22.22
N VAL A 265 15.82 -14.26 -22.84
CA VAL A 265 15.84 -14.84 -24.22
C VAL A 265 15.05 -13.97 -25.21
N LEU A 266 14.92 -12.65 -24.98
CA LEU A 266 14.11 -11.77 -25.82
C LEU A 266 14.77 -11.49 -27.19
N THR A 267 14.48 -12.34 -28.18
CA THR A 267 14.58 -12.02 -29.62
C THR A 267 13.23 -11.51 -30.15
N LEU A 268 13.23 -10.76 -31.26
CA LEU A 268 12.08 -10.05 -31.83
C LEU A 268 10.86 -10.94 -32.25
N GLU A 269 10.93 -12.26 -32.11
CA GLU A 269 9.86 -13.22 -32.50
C GLU A 269 9.65 -14.36 -31.48
N SER A 270 9.66 -14.05 -30.18
CA SER A 270 9.37 -15.06 -29.14
C SER A 270 7.86 -15.27 -28.97
N ASN A 271 7.28 -16.27 -29.64
CA ASN A 271 5.86 -16.61 -29.50
C ASN A 271 5.54 -17.26 -28.14
N THR A 272 4.75 -16.57 -27.32
CA THR A 272 4.12 -17.13 -26.11
C THR A 272 3.05 -18.15 -26.51
N ILE A 273 3.05 -19.33 -25.89
CA ILE A 273 2.00 -20.34 -26.15
C ILE A 273 0.78 -19.93 -25.34
N CYS A 274 -0.35 -19.69 -26.00
CA CYS A 274 -1.61 -19.39 -25.35
C CYS A 274 -2.73 -20.25 -25.94
N LEU A 275 -3.59 -20.78 -25.08
CA LEU A 275 -4.89 -21.34 -25.47
C LEU A 275 -6.00 -20.44 -24.94
N GLU A 276 -7.09 -20.33 -25.68
CA GLU A 276 -8.27 -19.57 -25.29
C GLU A 276 -9.55 -20.36 -25.52
N GLU A 277 -10.51 -20.22 -24.63
CA GLU A 277 -11.81 -20.90 -24.64
C GLU A 277 -12.92 -19.94 -24.21
N THR A 278 -14.13 -20.14 -24.73
CA THR A 278 -15.31 -19.33 -24.39
C THR A 278 -16.51 -20.22 -24.12
N THR A 279 -17.17 -19.99 -22.99
CA THR A 279 -18.28 -20.83 -22.50
C THR A 279 -19.39 -19.96 -21.91
N GLU A 280 -20.65 -20.35 -22.08
CA GLU A 280 -21.79 -19.65 -21.47
C GLU A 280 -21.91 -19.93 -19.97
N ILE A 281 -22.26 -18.90 -19.20
CA ILE A 281 -22.42 -18.99 -17.74
C ILE A 281 -23.78 -19.62 -17.44
N LYS A 282 -23.77 -20.74 -16.70
CA LYS A 282 -24.99 -21.45 -16.29
C LYS A 282 -25.76 -20.62 -15.25
N LYS A 283 -27.03 -20.97 -14.97
CA LYS A 283 -27.86 -20.33 -13.92
C LYS A 283 -27.26 -20.31 -12.51
N THR A 284 -26.20 -21.10 -12.27
CA THR A 284 -25.41 -21.12 -11.05
C THR A 284 -24.45 -19.91 -10.92
N GLY A 285 -24.24 -19.13 -12.00
CA GLY A 285 -23.30 -18.01 -12.04
C GLY A 285 -21.85 -18.39 -12.35
N CYS A 286 -21.58 -19.66 -12.66
CA CYS A 286 -20.24 -20.17 -12.96
C CYS A 286 -20.19 -20.87 -14.33
N ALA A 287 -19.04 -20.77 -14.98
CA ALA A 287 -18.66 -21.49 -16.18
C ALA A 287 -17.37 -22.29 -15.93
N ILE A 288 -17.34 -23.54 -16.40
CA ILE A 288 -16.17 -24.42 -16.30
C ILE A 288 -15.54 -24.48 -17.69
N HIS A 289 -14.24 -24.24 -17.75
CA HIS A 289 -13.40 -24.32 -18.94
C HIS A 289 -12.44 -25.49 -18.79
N THR A 290 -12.28 -26.27 -19.85
CA THR A 290 -11.42 -27.46 -19.86
C THR A 290 -10.45 -27.33 -21.02
N LEU A 291 -9.22 -26.95 -20.70
CA LEU A 291 -8.17 -26.70 -21.68
C LEU A 291 -7.24 -27.91 -21.80
N ASP A 292 -6.82 -28.22 -23.03
CA ASP A 292 -5.79 -29.23 -23.29
C ASP A 292 -4.44 -28.75 -22.75
N ALA A 293 -4.01 -29.32 -21.62
CA ALA A 293 -2.78 -28.95 -20.96
C ALA A 293 -1.54 -29.39 -21.75
N SER A 294 -1.66 -30.42 -22.59
CA SER A 294 -0.55 -30.97 -23.38
C SER A 294 0.05 -29.94 -24.36
N ALA A 295 -0.78 -29.01 -24.85
CA ALA A 295 -0.36 -27.92 -25.72
C ALA A 295 0.72 -27.02 -25.09
N PHE A 296 0.72 -26.87 -23.75
CA PHE A 296 1.71 -26.07 -23.03
C PHE A 296 3.05 -26.81 -22.82
N PHE A 297 3.07 -28.13 -23.02
CA PHE A 297 4.20 -29.00 -22.69
C PHE A 297 4.93 -29.57 -23.92
N ASN A 298 4.24 -29.70 -25.05
CA ASN A 298 4.74 -30.35 -26.27
C ASN A 298 5.44 -29.39 -27.28
N SER A 299 5.94 -28.24 -26.82
CA SER A 299 6.58 -27.24 -27.68
C SER A 299 8.09 -27.44 -27.79
N THR A 300 8.63 -27.23 -29.00
CA THR A 300 10.08 -27.14 -29.28
C THR A 300 10.82 -26.07 -28.47
N LEU A 301 10.10 -25.13 -27.86
CA LEU A 301 10.64 -24.05 -27.01
C LEU A 301 10.66 -24.38 -25.50
N LYS A 302 10.41 -25.64 -25.09
CA LYS A 302 10.30 -26.09 -23.69
C LYS A 302 11.37 -25.53 -22.73
N TYR A 303 12.61 -25.42 -23.20
CA TYR A 303 13.74 -24.91 -22.40
C TYR A 303 13.65 -23.41 -22.10
N ASN A 304 13.05 -22.62 -23.00
CA ASN A 304 12.97 -21.17 -22.91
C ASN A 304 11.68 -20.66 -22.23
N LEU A 305 10.75 -21.55 -21.88
CA LEU A 305 9.47 -21.18 -21.26
C LEU A 305 9.55 -21.15 -19.72
N GLN A 306 8.75 -20.30 -19.08
CA GLN A 306 8.61 -20.23 -17.63
C GLN A 306 7.96 -21.52 -17.07
N ASN A 307 8.22 -21.80 -15.79
CA ASN A 307 7.58 -22.90 -15.04
C ASN A 307 6.29 -22.42 -14.35
N SER A 308 5.54 -21.56 -15.03
CA SER A 308 4.23 -21.05 -14.59
C SER A 308 3.32 -20.80 -15.79
N LEU A 309 2.03 -21.00 -15.58
CA LEU A 309 0.95 -20.65 -16.50
C LEU A 309 0.24 -19.40 -15.98
N LYS A 310 0.03 -18.41 -16.85
CA LYS A 310 -0.75 -17.21 -16.56
C LYS A 310 -2.16 -17.38 -17.11
N VAL A 311 -3.14 -17.36 -16.23
CA VAL A 311 -4.57 -17.42 -16.55
C VAL A 311 -5.12 -16.00 -16.57
N GLU A 312 -5.76 -15.62 -17.67
CA GLU A 312 -6.59 -14.43 -17.81
C GLU A 312 -8.04 -14.90 -18.04
N ALA A 313 -8.96 -14.49 -17.18
CA ALA A 313 -10.38 -14.80 -17.31
C ALA A 313 -11.19 -13.52 -17.50
N MET A 314 -12.20 -13.56 -18.35
CA MET A 314 -13.13 -12.47 -18.61
C MET A 314 -14.57 -12.94 -18.49
N VAL A 315 -15.45 -12.10 -17.96
CA VAL A 315 -16.91 -12.33 -17.92
C VAL A 315 -17.60 -11.14 -18.57
N THR A 316 -18.51 -11.41 -19.50
CA THR A 316 -19.32 -10.43 -20.24
C THR A 316 -20.78 -10.58 -19.85
N GLU A 317 -21.40 -9.52 -19.33
CA GLU A 317 -22.82 -9.49 -18.94
C GLU A 317 -23.76 -9.42 -20.16
N GLU A 318 -24.86 -10.17 -20.14
CA GLU A 318 -25.79 -10.34 -21.28
C GLU A 318 -26.58 -9.06 -21.66
N GLU A 319 -26.95 -8.21 -20.68
CA GLU A 319 -27.80 -7.03 -20.96
C GLU A 319 -27.00 -5.75 -21.27
N THR A 320 -25.81 -5.60 -20.69
CA THR A 320 -25.03 -4.35 -20.76
C THR A 320 -23.77 -4.46 -21.61
N GLU A 321 -23.39 -5.69 -22.01
CA GLU A 321 -22.11 -6.04 -22.65
C GLU A 321 -20.87 -5.58 -21.86
N ILE A 322 -21.01 -5.29 -20.56
CA ILE A 322 -19.89 -4.92 -19.70
C ILE A 322 -19.00 -6.15 -19.46
N THR A 323 -17.70 -5.99 -19.68
CA THR A 323 -16.69 -7.05 -19.48
C THR A 323 -15.83 -6.77 -18.26
N MET A 324 -15.63 -7.77 -17.39
CA MET A 324 -14.70 -7.73 -16.27
C MET A 324 -13.60 -8.77 -16.43
N LYS A 325 -12.35 -8.43 -16.08
CA LYS A 325 -11.18 -9.30 -16.20
C LYS A 325 -10.59 -9.70 -14.85
N LYS A 326 -9.99 -10.89 -14.77
CA LYS A 326 -9.25 -11.39 -13.61
C LYS A 326 -8.02 -12.20 -14.04
N TYR A 327 -6.96 -12.18 -13.23
CA TYR A 327 -5.73 -12.94 -13.50
C TYR A 327 -5.42 -13.91 -12.37
N LYS A 328 -4.86 -15.08 -12.70
CA LYS A 328 -4.32 -16.05 -11.74
C LYS A 328 -3.04 -16.69 -12.31
N SER A 329 -2.14 -17.13 -11.43
CA SER A 329 -0.92 -17.84 -11.82
C SER A 329 -0.96 -19.26 -11.29
N VAL A 330 -0.62 -20.24 -12.12
CA VAL A 330 -0.55 -21.67 -11.76
C VAL A 330 0.90 -22.14 -11.93
N SER A 331 1.45 -22.79 -10.91
CA SER A 331 2.82 -23.31 -10.96
C SER A 331 2.91 -24.62 -11.74
N LEU A 332 3.99 -24.83 -12.48
CA LEU A 332 4.22 -26.06 -13.24
C LEU A 332 5.27 -26.94 -12.58
N THR A 333 5.01 -28.24 -12.55
CA THR A 333 5.97 -29.24 -12.09
C THR A 333 6.19 -30.35 -13.10
N PHE A 334 7.41 -30.90 -13.11
CA PHE A 334 7.79 -32.03 -13.94
C PHE A 334 7.78 -33.35 -13.16
N GLU A 335 7.42 -33.31 -11.88
CA GLU A 335 7.21 -34.50 -11.07
C GLU A 335 5.85 -35.11 -11.43
N ILE A 336 5.86 -36.28 -12.05
CA ILE A 336 4.65 -37.00 -12.50
C ILE A 336 4.19 -38.07 -11.50
N GLY A 337 5.08 -38.41 -10.57
CA GLY A 337 4.80 -39.33 -9.48
C GLY A 337 5.97 -39.38 -8.50
N LYS A 338 5.77 -40.08 -7.40
CA LYS A 338 6.79 -40.29 -6.37
C LYS A 338 6.84 -41.73 -5.91
N VAL A 339 8.06 -42.20 -5.70
CA VAL A 339 8.35 -43.45 -5.00
C VAL A 339 8.65 -43.11 -3.55
N THR A 340 8.17 -43.91 -2.61
CA THR A 340 8.48 -43.77 -1.18
C THR A 340 8.77 -45.14 -0.56
N LEU A 341 9.81 -45.22 0.27
CA LEU A 341 10.16 -46.40 1.04
C LEU A 341 9.45 -46.37 2.39
N THR A 342 8.64 -47.38 2.68
CA THR A 342 7.89 -47.51 3.94
C THR A 342 8.18 -48.87 4.60
N ASP A 343 7.79 -49.02 5.86
CA ASP A 343 7.91 -50.27 6.62
C ASP A 343 9.33 -50.85 6.75
N LEU A 344 10.36 -50.01 6.60
CA LEU A 344 11.76 -50.41 6.79
C LEU A 344 12.15 -50.43 8.29
N PRO A 345 12.88 -51.46 8.77
CA PRO A 345 13.50 -51.42 10.08
C PRO A 345 14.61 -50.35 10.08
N LYS A 346 14.83 -49.74 11.24
CA LYS A 346 15.90 -48.72 11.40
C LYS A 346 17.27 -49.37 11.47
N THR A 347 17.34 -50.54 12.08
CA THR A 347 18.56 -51.31 12.29
C THR A 347 18.43 -52.75 11.85
N TYR A 348 19.56 -53.40 11.60
CA TYR A 348 19.59 -54.81 11.24
C TYR A 348 20.83 -55.49 11.81
N GLU A 349 20.73 -56.78 12.08
CA GLU A 349 21.87 -57.62 12.42
C GLU A 349 22.45 -58.23 11.14
N HIS A 350 23.77 -58.28 11.00
CA HIS A 350 24.37 -58.86 9.80
C HIS A 350 23.99 -60.35 9.67
N GLY A 351 23.36 -60.70 8.54
CA GLY A 351 22.79 -62.02 8.29
C GLY A 351 21.30 -62.15 8.59
N SER A 352 20.64 -61.10 9.10
CA SER A 352 19.18 -61.04 9.22
C SER A 352 18.49 -60.69 7.90
N VAL A 353 17.17 -60.89 7.85
CA VAL A 353 16.32 -60.49 6.72
C VAL A 353 15.68 -59.14 7.04
N ILE A 354 15.86 -58.16 6.15
CA ILE A 354 15.20 -56.85 6.21
C ILE A 354 13.96 -56.90 5.34
N GLU A 355 12.80 -56.58 5.91
CA GLU A 355 11.56 -56.41 5.15
C GLU A 355 11.22 -54.93 4.98
N GLY A 356 10.57 -54.57 3.88
CA GLY A 356 10.12 -53.22 3.61
C GLY A 356 9.12 -53.17 2.46
N LYS A 357 8.53 -51.99 2.24
CA LYS A 357 7.62 -51.74 1.12
C LYS A 357 8.03 -50.51 0.33
N ILE A 358 7.81 -50.55 -0.97
CA ILE A 358 7.96 -49.41 -1.87
C ILE A 358 6.56 -48.99 -2.30
N LYS A 359 6.13 -47.77 -1.95
CA LYS A 359 4.88 -47.20 -2.43
C LYS A 359 5.15 -46.31 -3.65
N LEU A 360 4.48 -46.61 -4.76
CA LEU A 360 4.49 -45.80 -5.97
C LEU A 360 3.13 -45.11 -6.13
N SER A 361 3.17 -43.78 -6.19
CA SER A 361 1.99 -42.95 -6.40
C SER A 361 2.22 -41.93 -7.51
N ASN A 362 1.16 -41.53 -8.21
CA ASN A 362 1.21 -40.42 -9.15
C ASN A 362 1.26 -39.07 -8.43
N PHE A 363 1.27 -37.97 -9.18
CA PHE A 363 1.29 -36.62 -8.63
C PHE A 363 0.08 -36.28 -7.73
N LYS A 364 -1.07 -36.95 -7.92
CA LYS A 364 -2.29 -36.81 -7.10
C LYS A 364 -2.36 -37.81 -5.94
N ASP A 365 -1.23 -38.41 -5.56
CA ASP A 365 -1.11 -39.45 -4.52
C ASP A 365 -1.92 -40.74 -4.80
N ALA A 366 -2.45 -40.91 -6.01
CA ALA A 366 -3.15 -42.13 -6.40
C ALA A 366 -2.15 -43.26 -6.69
N PRO A 367 -2.44 -44.51 -6.28
CA PRO A 367 -1.52 -45.63 -6.41
C PRO A 367 -1.31 -46.04 -7.87
N ILE A 368 -0.05 -46.28 -8.27
CA ILE A 368 0.28 -46.80 -9.60
C ILE A 368 0.53 -48.31 -9.48
N GLN A 369 -0.36 -49.08 -10.07
CA GLN A 369 -0.39 -50.55 -9.97
C GLN A 369 0.41 -51.21 -11.10
N ASN A 370 0.84 -52.46 -10.88
CA ASN A 370 1.50 -53.30 -11.88
C ASN A 370 2.74 -52.66 -12.55
N LYS A 371 3.44 -51.78 -11.83
CA LYS A 371 4.65 -51.11 -12.33
C LYS A 371 5.89 -51.71 -11.69
N VAL A 372 6.91 -51.96 -12.50
CA VAL A 372 8.21 -52.42 -11.99
C VAL A 372 8.93 -51.28 -11.30
N VAL A 373 9.30 -51.52 -10.04
CA VAL A 373 10.15 -50.65 -9.21
C VAL A 373 11.44 -51.39 -8.88
N TYR A 374 12.53 -50.64 -8.76
CA TYR A 374 13.88 -51.12 -8.55
C TYR A 374 14.38 -50.64 -7.19
N LEU A 375 14.93 -51.58 -6.42
CA LEU A 375 15.59 -51.31 -5.15
C LEU A 375 17.11 -51.40 -5.35
N PHE A 376 17.84 -50.37 -4.96
CA PHE A 376 19.29 -50.28 -5.06
C PHE A 376 19.94 -50.16 -3.67
N GLU A 377 21.20 -50.59 -3.56
CA GLU A 377 22.09 -50.33 -2.42
C GLU A 377 23.26 -49.43 -2.83
N GLY A 378 23.63 -48.45 -2.00
CA GLY A 378 24.81 -47.60 -2.22
C GLY A 378 24.48 -46.13 -2.45
N GLU A 379 25.36 -45.40 -3.13
CA GLU A 379 25.15 -43.99 -3.51
C GLU A 379 24.71 -43.86 -4.98
N THR A 380 24.20 -42.69 -5.39
CA THR A 380 23.68 -42.46 -6.75
C THR A 380 24.68 -42.90 -7.84
N TRP A 381 25.97 -42.65 -7.60
CA TRP A 381 27.06 -42.89 -8.54
C TRP A 381 27.72 -44.28 -8.40
N SER A 382 27.36 -45.06 -7.37
CA SER A 382 27.96 -46.36 -7.03
C SER A 382 26.91 -47.39 -6.60
N SER A 383 25.70 -47.26 -7.15
CA SER A 383 24.54 -48.06 -6.76
C SER A 383 24.58 -49.47 -7.34
N LYS A 384 24.21 -50.46 -6.52
CA LYS A 384 24.05 -51.86 -6.87
C LYS A 384 22.57 -52.21 -6.87
N LEU A 385 22.04 -52.69 -7.98
CA LEU A 385 20.66 -53.17 -8.06
C LEU A 385 20.49 -54.42 -7.18
N LEU A 386 19.52 -54.40 -6.27
CA LEU A 386 19.19 -55.50 -5.36
C LEU A 386 18.00 -56.33 -5.88
N LEU A 387 16.87 -55.68 -6.12
CA LEU A 387 15.60 -56.33 -6.45
C LEU A 387 14.82 -55.52 -7.49
N ASN A 388 14.08 -56.23 -8.33
CA ASN A 388 13.03 -55.68 -9.19
C ASN A 388 11.68 -56.23 -8.72
N LEU A 389 10.77 -55.35 -8.36
CA LEU A 389 9.49 -55.70 -7.76
C LEU A 389 8.37 -55.07 -8.56
N THR A 390 7.18 -55.64 -8.48
CA THR A 390 6.00 -55.08 -9.15
C THR A 390 5.02 -54.60 -8.10
N THR A 391 4.47 -53.40 -8.30
CA THR A 391 3.47 -52.82 -7.38
C THR A 391 2.13 -53.53 -7.47
N ASP A 392 1.47 -53.71 -6.32
CA ASP A 392 0.14 -54.30 -6.16
C ASP A 392 -0.99 -53.30 -6.47
N SER A 393 -2.24 -53.67 -6.15
CA SER A 393 -3.43 -52.82 -6.36
C SER A 393 -3.42 -51.52 -5.55
N ASP A 394 -2.71 -51.50 -4.44
CA ASP A 394 -2.58 -50.33 -3.56
C ASP A 394 -1.29 -49.53 -3.86
N GLY A 395 -0.57 -49.91 -4.93
CA GLY A 395 0.66 -49.26 -5.37
C GLY A 395 1.88 -49.62 -4.53
N PHE A 396 1.81 -50.69 -3.72
CA PHE A 396 2.90 -51.15 -2.88
C PHE A 396 3.65 -52.32 -3.51
N ALA A 397 4.96 -52.36 -3.32
CA ALA A 397 5.80 -53.50 -3.64
C ALA A 397 6.59 -53.90 -2.40
N SER A 398 6.21 -55.02 -1.78
CA SER A 398 6.92 -55.57 -0.63
C SER A 398 8.19 -56.29 -1.04
N PHE A 399 9.24 -56.16 -0.22
CA PHE A 399 10.50 -56.87 -0.42
C PHE A 399 11.03 -57.45 0.88
N SER A 400 11.83 -58.51 0.73
CA SER A 400 12.67 -59.07 1.78
C SER A 400 14.10 -59.19 1.25
N LEU A 401 15.06 -58.70 2.04
CA LEU A 401 16.48 -58.60 1.67
C LEU A 401 17.32 -59.37 2.68
N ASN A 402 18.00 -60.43 2.24
CA ASN A 402 18.95 -61.15 3.08
C ASN A 402 20.29 -60.41 3.13
N THR A 403 20.67 -59.99 4.33
CA THR A 403 21.86 -59.15 4.55
C THR A 403 23.17 -59.93 4.60
N SER A 404 23.17 -61.27 4.63
CA SER A 404 24.39 -62.09 4.58
C SER A 404 25.25 -61.86 3.32
N SER A 405 24.63 -61.37 2.25
CA SER A 405 25.28 -61.12 0.95
C SER A 405 25.82 -59.70 0.78
N LEU A 406 25.55 -58.82 1.75
CA LEU A 406 25.94 -57.41 1.76
C LEU A 406 27.15 -57.19 2.68
N PRO A 407 27.98 -56.18 2.42
CA PRO A 407 29.06 -55.83 3.35
C PRO A 407 28.50 -55.43 4.72
N GLU A 408 29.21 -55.79 5.78
CA GLU A 408 28.89 -55.47 7.19
C GLU A 408 29.08 -53.97 7.46
N ARG A 409 28.10 -53.16 7.01
CA ARG A 409 28.05 -51.69 7.13
C ARG A 409 26.60 -51.19 7.00
N ASP A 410 26.38 -49.89 7.14
CA ASP A 410 25.07 -49.28 6.88
C ASP A 410 24.60 -49.53 5.44
N ILE A 411 23.34 -49.94 5.30
CA ILE A 411 22.71 -50.24 4.02
C ILE A 411 21.95 -48.99 3.57
N ASN A 412 22.44 -48.36 2.50
CA ASN A 412 21.77 -47.23 1.87
C ASN A 412 20.82 -47.73 0.78
N LEU A 413 19.53 -47.83 1.09
CA LEU A 413 18.50 -48.25 0.16
C LEU A 413 17.98 -47.06 -0.67
N MET A 414 17.87 -47.25 -1.98
CA MET A 414 17.19 -46.33 -2.87
C MET A 414 16.12 -47.04 -3.67
N ALA A 415 14.93 -46.46 -3.72
CA ALA A 415 13.83 -46.97 -4.54
C ALA A 415 13.58 -46.03 -5.72
N SER A 416 13.51 -46.61 -6.93
CA SER A 416 13.24 -45.87 -8.15
C SER A 416 12.43 -46.72 -9.13
N VAL A 417 11.69 -46.09 -10.04
CA VAL A 417 11.08 -46.76 -11.20
C VAL A 417 12.07 -46.96 -12.35
N TYR A 418 13.25 -46.36 -12.27
CA TYR A 418 14.28 -46.44 -13.32
C TYR A 418 15.34 -47.48 -12.97
N PRO A 419 15.80 -48.30 -13.94
CA PRO A 419 16.83 -49.32 -13.72
C PRO A 419 18.24 -48.74 -13.52
N GLU A 420 18.44 -47.45 -13.81
CA GLU A 420 19.68 -46.71 -13.57
C GLU A 420 19.38 -45.38 -12.85
N LEU A 421 20.18 -45.05 -11.83
CA LEU A 421 20.00 -43.86 -10.99
C LEU A 421 20.69 -42.62 -11.58
N ASN A 422 20.19 -42.11 -12.71
CA ASN A 422 20.70 -40.88 -13.31
C ASN A 422 20.10 -39.61 -12.70
N TYR A 423 20.73 -38.45 -12.95
CA TYR A 423 20.13 -37.15 -12.64
C TYR A 423 18.98 -36.89 -13.62
N TYR A 424 17.87 -36.37 -13.10
CA TYR A 424 16.74 -35.96 -13.94
C TYR A 424 17.20 -34.86 -14.88
N GLY A 425 16.94 -35.02 -16.18
CA GLY A 425 17.23 -33.98 -17.16
C GLY A 425 16.43 -32.72 -16.84
N TYR A 426 17.04 -31.55 -17.04
CA TYR A 426 16.35 -30.27 -16.84
C TYR A 426 15.04 -30.23 -17.65
N LYS A 427 13.90 -29.99 -16.97
CA LYS A 427 12.54 -29.97 -17.55
C LYS A 427 12.12 -31.27 -18.27
N THR A 428 12.55 -32.42 -17.76
CA THR A 428 12.05 -33.74 -18.20
C THR A 428 11.04 -34.28 -17.20
N PRO A 429 9.91 -34.89 -17.64
CA PRO A 429 8.99 -35.56 -16.72
C PRO A 429 9.71 -36.69 -15.97
N TYR A 430 9.59 -36.72 -14.65
CA TYR A 430 10.26 -37.73 -13.84
C TYR A 430 9.38 -38.20 -12.68
N ILE A 431 9.58 -39.46 -12.29
CA ILE A 431 9.07 -40.00 -11.03
C ILE A 431 10.17 -39.85 -9.98
N SER A 432 9.88 -39.18 -8.87
CA SER A 432 10.86 -38.95 -7.81
C SER A 432 11.26 -40.26 -7.13
N LYS A 433 12.51 -40.30 -6.65
CA LYS A 433 13.12 -41.46 -6.00
C LYS A 433 13.24 -41.18 -4.52
N ASP A 434 13.15 -42.22 -3.71
CA ASP A 434 13.34 -42.12 -2.26
C ASP A 434 14.63 -42.83 -1.83
N ARG A 435 15.24 -42.33 -0.76
CA ARG A 435 16.46 -42.88 -0.17
C ARG A 435 16.26 -43.03 1.33
N LYS A 436 16.51 -44.23 1.84
CA LYS A 436 16.53 -44.52 3.28
C LYS A 436 17.75 -45.34 3.65
N THR A 437 18.37 -45.00 4.77
CA THR A 437 19.51 -45.74 5.32
C THR A 437 19.03 -46.64 6.45
N VAL A 438 19.35 -47.93 6.37
CA VAL A 438 19.15 -48.91 7.43
C VAL A 438 20.51 -49.23 8.02
N GLN A 439 20.70 -48.91 9.29
CA GLN A 439 22.04 -48.95 9.89
C GLN A 439 22.36 -50.32 10.49
N LEU A 440 23.63 -50.70 10.48
CA LEU A 440 24.06 -51.96 11.09
C LEU A 440 23.95 -51.86 12.63
N PHE A 441 23.36 -52.86 13.27
CA PHE A 441 23.28 -52.92 14.73
C PHE A 441 24.69 -53.07 15.33
N GLN A 442 25.11 -52.08 16.13
CA GLN A 442 26.38 -52.09 16.87
C GLN A 442 26.11 -51.67 18.32
N ALA A 443 26.82 -52.29 19.27
CA ALA A 443 26.76 -51.90 20.68
C ALA A 443 27.35 -50.48 20.87
N ALA A 444 26.71 -49.67 21.71
CA ALA A 444 27.16 -48.33 22.02
C ALA A 444 28.52 -48.35 22.74
N THR A 445 29.44 -47.52 22.26
CA THR A 445 30.66 -47.16 22.98
C THR A 445 30.74 -45.64 23.05
N PRO A 446 31.54 -45.04 23.95
CA PRO A 446 31.77 -43.59 23.97
C PRO A 446 32.31 -43.00 22.64
N TYR A 447 32.67 -43.86 21.68
CA TYR A 447 33.26 -43.52 20.39
C TYR A 447 32.51 -44.13 19.18
N THR A 448 31.31 -44.69 19.38
CA THR A 448 30.38 -45.15 18.32
C THR A 448 28.98 -44.59 18.61
N PRO A 449 28.36 -43.84 17.69
CA PRO A 449 27.09 -43.18 17.94
C PRO A 449 25.99 -44.22 18.16
N THR A 450 25.11 -43.97 19.14
CA THR A 450 23.86 -44.72 19.27
C THR A 450 22.88 -44.28 18.19
N LEU A 451 22.14 -45.26 17.68
CA LEU A 451 21.07 -45.09 16.69
C LEU A 451 19.77 -44.53 17.30
N SER A 452 19.93 -43.87 18.43
CA SER A 452 18.86 -43.44 19.30
C SER A 452 18.28 -42.12 18.80
N GLU A 453 16.99 -42.09 18.50
CA GLU A 453 16.31 -40.91 17.96
C GLU A 453 14.97 -40.64 18.65
N LEU A 454 14.58 -39.37 18.60
CA LEU A 454 13.27 -38.90 19.03
C LEU A 454 12.49 -38.42 17.81
N ILE A 455 11.27 -38.93 17.63
CA ILE A 455 10.39 -38.57 16.53
C ILE A 455 9.17 -37.88 17.11
N ILE A 456 8.94 -36.64 16.72
CA ILE A 456 7.72 -35.91 17.05
C ILE A 456 6.69 -36.25 15.98
N GLU A 457 5.52 -36.77 16.38
CA GLU A 457 4.46 -37.11 15.43
C GLU A 457 3.91 -35.86 14.73
N ASN A 458 3.62 -35.99 13.43
CA ASN A 458 2.96 -34.93 12.70
C ASN A 458 1.47 -34.91 13.04
N ILE A 459 0.92 -33.72 13.24
CA ILE A 459 -0.50 -33.48 13.50
C ILE A 459 -1.11 -32.66 12.37
N GLU A 460 -2.43 -32.58 12.32
CA GLU A 460 -3.15 -31.79 11.31
C GLU A 460 -2.82 -30.30 11.47
N GLN A 461 -2.49 -29.64 10.35
CA GLN A 461 -2.03 -28.24 10.31
C GLN A 461 -2.98 -27.40 9.44
N PRO A 462 -3.16 -26.10 9.74
CA PRO A 462 -2.53 -25.33 10.82
C PRO A 462 -3.17 -25.55 12.20
N LEU A 463 -2.36 -25.42 13.26
CA LEU A 463 -2.83 -25.50 14.64
C LEU A 463 -3.76 -24.32 14.95
N GLN A 464 -4.99 -24.61 15.35
CA GLN A 464 -6.01 -23.60 15.66
C GLN A 464 -5.70 -22.89 16.99
N CYS A 465 -5.91 -21.57 17.04
CA CYS A 465 -5.71 -20.83 18.28
C CYS A 465 -6.78 -21.13 19.34
N ASP A 466 -6.40 -21.01 20.60
CA ASP A 466 -7.19 -21.33 21.79
C ASP A 466 -7.64 -22.80 21.89
N ALA A 467 -7.04 -23.68 21.09
CA ALA A 467 -7.21 -25.13 21.18
C ALA A 467 -6.03 -25.78 21.92
N GLU A 468 -6.28 -26.95 22.50
CA GLU A 468 -5.27 -27.78 23.15
C GLU A 468 -4.96 -29.00 22.28
N PHE A 469 -3.70 -29.18 21.92
CA PHE A 469 -3.23 -30.31 21.12
C PHE A 469 -2.40 -31.26 21.98
N THR A 470 -2.58 -32.57 21.79
CA THR A 470 -1.73 -33.59 22.40
C THR A 470 -0.62 -33.93 21.41
N LEU A 471 0.62 -33.65 21.78
CA LEU A 471 1.80 -33.94 20.98
C LEU A 471 2.49 -35.19 21.51
N THR A 472 2.73 -36.15 20.62
CA THR A 472 3.37 -37.42 20.95
C THR A 472 4.79 -37.48 20.41
N ILE A 473 5.74 -37.75 21.30
CA ILE A 473 7.15 -38.00 21.01
C ILE A 473 7.39 -39.50 21.12
N LYS A 474 7.72 -40.14 20.00
CA LYS A 474 8.17 -41.52 19.97
C LYS A 474 9.67 -41.57 20.18
N TYR A 475 10.13 -42.37 21.13
CA TYR A 475 11.54 -42.61 21.34
C TYR A 475 11.92 -44.01 20.88
N TYR A 476 13.08 -44.12 20.26
CA TYR A 476 13.69 -45.38 19.86
C TYR A 476 15.15 -45.32 20.28
N PHE A 477 15.52 -46.09 21.31
CA PHE A 477 16.88 -46.15 21.85
C PHE A 477 17.51 -47.49 21.49
N ILE A 478 18.67 -47.46 20.86
CA ILE A 478 19.29 -48.65 20.27
C ILE A 478 20.77 -48.72 20.66
N GLY A 479 21.19 -49.89 21.15
CA GLY A 479 22.58 -50.22 21.45
C GLY A 479 23.04 -49.83 22.86
N GLU A 480 22.15 -49.37 23.74
CA GLU A 480 22.51 -48.96 25.11
C GLU A 480 23.06 -50.12 25.94
N THR A 481 24.06 -49.84 26.77
CA THR A 481 24.83 -50.85 27.54
C THR A 481 24.16 -51.24 28.86
N ALA A 482 23.19 -50.47 29.33
CA ALA A 482 22.41 -50.76 30.52
C ALA A 482 21.10 -51.48 30.13
N GLU A 483 20.89 -52.68 30.68
CA GLU A 483 19.57 -53.33 30.70
C GLU A 483 18.71 -52.57 31.71
N ASP A 484 17.55 -52.07 31.27
CA ASP A 484 16.59 -51.28 32.04
C ASP A 484 17.15 -50.01 32.70
N PHE A 485 17.02 -48.86 32.02
CA PHE A 485 17.47 -47.55 32.53
C PHE A 485 16.35 -46.51 32.59
N LYS A 486 16.56 -45.50 33.44
CA LYS A 486 15.69 -44.31 33.53
C LYS A 486 16.37 -43.13 32.83
N THR A 487 15.61 -42.37 32.06
CA THR A 487 16.11 -41.15 31.43
C THR A 487 15.02 -40.09 31.31
N ASP A 488 15.44 -38.82 31.28
CA ASP A 488 14.57 -37.67 31.11
C ASP A 488 14.48 -37.27 29.63
N ILE A 489 13.27 -37.33 29.06
CA ILE A 489 13.00 -36.75 27.74
C ILE A 489 12.58 -35.30 27.96
N VAL A 490 13.47 -34.38 27.59
CA VAL A 490 13.24 -32.93 27.69
C VAL A 490 12.67 -32.42 26.38
N TYR A 491 11.63 -31.59 26.45
CA TYR A 491 11.04 -30.92 25.29
C TYR A 491 10.96 -29.41 25.49
N MET A 492 11.14 -28.67 24.39
CA MET A 492 11.08 -27.21 24.32
C MET A 492 10.24 -26.80 23.12
N VAL A 493 9.37 -25.83 23.34
CA VAL A 493 8.48 -25.26 22.33
C VAL A 493 8.89 -23.82 22.11
N LEU A 494 9.29 -23.52 20.89
CA LEU A 494 9.78 -22.22 20.44
C LEU A 494 8.81 -21.59 19.45
N SER A 495 8.65 -20.27 19.51
CA SER A 495 8.00 -19.47 18.48
C SER A 495 8.73 -18.15 18.35
N ARG A 496 8.80 -17.58 17.14
CA ARG A 496 9.51 -16.31 16.86
C ARG A 496 10.96 -16.27 17.38
N GLY A 497 11.60 -17.44 17.54
CA GLY A 497 12.98 -17.59 18.04
C GLY A 497 13.14 -17.56 19.56
N VAL A 498 12.06 -17.56 20.35
CA VAL A 498 12.09 -17.56 21.82
C VAL A 498 11.49 -18.85 22.39
N ILE A 499 11.99 -19.28 23.56
CA ILE A 499 11.48 -20.46 24.28
C ILE A 499 10.24 -20.06 25.09
N LEU A 500 9.07 -20.55 24.69
CA LEU A 500 7.79 -20.24 25.34
C LEU A 500 7.41 -21.32 26.35
N HIS A 501 7.30 -22.57 25.91
CA HIS A 501 7.01 -23.73 26.77
C HIS A 501 8.20 -24.69 26.85
N HIS A 502 8.29 -25.42 27.97
CA HIS A 502 9.29 -26.45 28.21
C HIS A 502 8.76 -27.47 29.21
N GLY A 503 9.33 -28.65 29.21
CA GLY A 503 9.04 -29.69 30.19
C GLY A 503 9.97 -30.88 30.05
N SER A 504 9.87 -31.81 30.99
CA SER A 504 10.65 -33.05 31.00
C SER A 504 9.79 -34.18 31.54
N GLU A 505 9.85 -35.35 30.91
CA GLU A 505 9.17 -36.56 31.35
C GLU A 505 10.19 -37.67 31.64
N LYS A 506 10.12 -38.26 32.85
CA LYS A 506 10.94 -39.43 33.21
C LYS A 506 10.36 -40.68 32.60
N VAL A 507 11.14 -41.36 31.77
CA VAL A 507 10.75 -42.64 31.15
C VAL A 507 11.60 -43.80 31.68
N GLU A 508 10.94 -44.92 31.98
CA GLU A 508 11.59 -46.20 32.26
C GLU A 508 11.65 -47.00 30.96
N VAL A 509 12.87 -47.21 30.44
CA VAL A 509 13.09 -47.86 29.15
C VAL A 509 13.43 -49.32 29.38
N LYS A 510 12.54 -50.22 28.96
CA LYS A 510 12.81 -51.66 28.91
C LYS A 510 13.41 -52.02 27.55
N THR A 511 14.60 -52.60 27.56
CA THR A 511 15.30 -52.98 26.33
C THR A 511 15.10 -54.47 26.03
N SER A 512 14.60 -54.80 24.84
CA SER A 512 14.53 -56.17 24.32
C SER A 512 15.53 -56.31 23.19
N ASN A 513 16.52 -57.21 23.32
CA ASN A 513 17.62 -57.38 22.36
C ASN A 513 18.39 -56.07 22.06
N GLY A 514 18.65 -55.24 23.08
CA GLY A 514 19.41 -54.00 22.92
C GLY A 514 18.68 -52.85 22.23
N ALA A 515 17.37 -52.98 21.99
CA ALA A 515 16.50 -51.89 21.50
C ALA A 515 15.32 -51.66 22.46
N GLY A 516 15.07 -50.40 22.82
CA GLY A 516 13.93 -49.95 23.62
C GLY A 516 13.13 -48.90 22.87
N SER A 517 11.81 -49.01 22.86
CA SER A 517 10.93 -48.03 22.21
C SER A 517 9.71 -47.72 23.06
N GLY A 518 9.19 -46.51 22.95
CA GLY A 518 7.95 -46.10 23.59
C GLY A 518 7.53 -44.71 23.18
N THR A 519 6.58 -44.13 23.91
CA THR A 519 5.98 -42.85 23.58
C THR A 519 5.79 -41.99 24.83
N VAL A 520 6.12 -40.71 24.73
CA VAL A 520 5.78 -39.67 25.69
C VAL A 520 4.81 -38.72 25.03
N SER A 521 3.80 -38.25 25.75
CA SER A 521 2.87 -37.24 25.23
C SER A 521 2.72 -36.08 26.19
N PHE A 522 2.60 -34.87 25.66
CA PHE A 522 2.31 -33.67 26.44
C PHE A 522 1.23 -32.82 25.76
N LYS A 523 0.56 -31.99 26.55
CA LYS A 523 -0.50 -31.08 26.09
C LYS A 523 0.08 -29.70 25.82
N LEU A 524 -0.19 -29.16 24.65
CA LEU A 524 0.18 -27.81 24.24
C LEU A 524 -1.07 -26.97 24.01
N SER A 525 -1.27 -25.94 24.84
CA SER A 525 -2.31 -24.93 24.63
C SER A 525 -1.80 -23.87 23.66
N VAL A 526 -2.48 -23.69 22.53
CA VAL A 526 -2.04 -22.79 21.46
C VAL A 526 -2.61 -21.38 21.67
N GLY A 527 -1.77 -20.45 22.12
CA GLY A 527 -2.10 -19.02 22.22
C GLY A 527 -1.60 -18.19 21.02
N ALA A 528 -1.96 -16.89 21.00
CA ALA A 528 -1.53 -15.95 19.96
C ALA A 528 0.00 -15.67 19.97
N ASP A 529 0.66 -15.92 21.09
CA ASP A 529 2.11 -15.82 21.25
C ASP A 529 2.89 -16.89 20.49
N LEU A 530 2.24 -18.00 20.14
CA LEU A 530 2.77 -19.12 19.35
C LEU A 530 2.60 -18.92 17.82
N ALA A 531 1.83 -17.93 17.37
CA ALA A 531 1.65 -17.61 15.96
C ALA A 531 2.88 -16.84 15.39
N PRO A 532 3.26 -17.04 14.11
CA PRO A 532 2.57 -17.83 13.08
C PRO A 532 3.06 -19.29 12.96
N ALA A 533 4.12 -19.67 13.67
CA ALA A 533 4.68 -21.01 13.60
C ALA A 533 5.36 -21.40 14.90
N VAL A 534 5.30 -22.69 15.21
CA VAL A 534 5.91 -23.30 16.39
C VAL A 534 6.97 -24.30 15.95
N GLN A 535 8.11 -24.28 16.64
CA GLN A 535 9.21 -25.21 16.48
C GLN A 535 9.42 -25.97 17.78
N ILE A 536 9.37 -27.29 17.72
CA ILE A 536 9.50 -28.15 18.88
C ILE A 536 10.82 -28.89 18.79
N LEU A 537 11.57 -28.86 19.87
CA LEU A 537 12.80 -29.62 20.05
C LEU A 537 12.60 -30.58 21.22
N ALA A 538 12.88 -31.86 21.01
CA ALA A 538 13.01 -32.84 22.08
C ALA A 538 14.45 -33.35 22.10
N TYR A 539 15.02 -33.53 23.29
CA TYR A 539 16.30 -34.19 23.47
C TYR A 539 16.32 -35.07 24.72
N CYS A 540 17.24 -36.02 24.74
CA CYS A 540 17.42 -36.98 25.81
C CYS A 540 18.90 -37.32 25.92
N VAL A 541 19.43 -37.35 27.15
CA VAL A 541 20.81 -37.80 27.39
C VAL A 541 20.79 -39.24 27.89
N LEU A 542 21.46 -40.12 27.15
CA LEU A 542 21.42 -41.55 27.38
C LEU A 542 22.54 -42.00 28.34
N PRO A 543 22.43 -43.20 28.96
CA PRO A 543 23.49 -43.75 29.80
C PRO A 543 24.86 -43.82 29.12
N SER A 544 24.87 -44.05 27.80
CA SER A 544 26.04 -44.02 26.92
C SER A 544 26.69 -42.64 26.70
N GLU A 545 26.18 -41.58 27.35
CA GLU A 545 26.61 -40.17 27.20
C GLU A 545 26.28 -39.56 25.82
N ASN A 546 25.58 -40.30 24.95
CA ASN A 546 25.06 -39.80 23.69
C ASN A 546 23.77 -38.98 23.89
N VAL A 547 23.57 -37.99 23.02
CA VAL A 547 22.38 -37.13 23.04
C VAL A 547 21.47 -37.49 21.86
N ALA A 548 20.31 -38.07 22.16
CA ALA A 548 19.26 -38.29 21.17
C ALA A 548 18.45 -36.99 21.01
N THR A 549 18.14 -36.60 19.77
CA THR A 549 17.38 -35.36 19.48
C THR A 549 16.30 -35.60 18.44
N GLY A 550 15.27 -34.77 18.48
CA GLY A 550 14.18 -34.72 17.51
C GLY A 550 13.66 -33.30 17.38
N SER A 551 13.38 -32.84 16.16
CA SER A 551 12.80 -31.51 15.94
C SER A 551 11.69 -31.53 14.89
N ALA A 552 10.66 -30.71 15.08
CA ALA A 552 9.54 -30.56 14.16
C ALA A 552 9.08 -29.10 14.13
N LYS A 553 8.49 -28.68 13.00
CA LYS A 553 7.87 -27.36 12.81
C LYS A 553 6.40 -27.56 12.46
N PHE A 554 5.54 -26.77 13.09
CA PHE A 554 4.10 -26.74 12.87
C PHE A 554 3.66 -25.31 12.56
N ASP A 555 2.84 -25.15 11.53
CA ASP A 555 2.21 -23.86 11.24
C ASP A 555 1.01 -23.64 12.17
N VAL A 556 0.86 -22.41 12.66
CA VAL A 556 -0.20 -22.00 13.59
C VAL A 556 -1.10 -20.99 12.90
N GLU A 557 -2.40 -21.05 13.19
CA GLU A 557 -3.36 -20.04 12.76
C GLU A 557 -2.88 -18.64 13.17
N LYS A 558 -2.87 -17.70 12.22
CA LYS A 558 -2.45 -16.31 12.46
C LYS A 558 -3.54 -15.57 13.25
N CYS A 559 -3.53 -15.70 14.57
CA CYS A 559 -4.54 -15.12 15.46
C CYS A 559 -3.97 -13.98 16.34
N PHE A 560 -4.85 -13.11 16.85
CA PHE A 560 -4.47 -11.99 17.72
C PHE A 560 -5.04 -12.17 19.13
N SER A 561 -4.31 -11.71 20.15
CA SER A 561 -4.74 -11.80 21.56
C SER A 561 -6.06 -11.07 21.84
N ASN A 562 -6.32 -9.96 21.13
CA ASN A 562 -7.57 -9.21 21.23
C ASN A 562 -8.53 -9.65 20.12
N LYS A 563 -9.59 -10.37 20.51
CA LYS A 563 -10.62 -10.85 19.58
C LYS A 563 -11.60 -9.72 19.28
N VAL A 564 -11.55 -9.21 18.05
CA VAL A 564 -12.45 -8.17 17.56
C VAL A 564 -13.49 -8.79 16.63
N SER A 565 -14.77 -8.51 16.87
CA SER A 565 -15.86 -8.88 15.95
C SER A 565 -16.67 -7.65 15.57
N LEU A 566 -17.09 -7.61 14.31
CA LEU A 566 -17.83 -6.51 13.71
C LEU A 566 -18.95 -7.08 12.85
N GLN A 567 -20.21 -6.74 13.14
CA GLN A 567 -21.35 -7.22 12.39
C GLN A 567 -22.46 -6.17 12.27
N PHE A 568 -23.16 -6.15 11.13
CA PHE A 568 -24.39 -5.40 10.97
C PHE A 568 -25.60 -6.25 11.41
N SER A 569 -26.55 -5.63 12.10
CA SER A 569 -27.79 -6.25 12.56
C SER A 569 -28.99 -5.37 12.17
N PRO A 570 -29.77 -5.75 11.14
CA PRO A 570 -29.68 -6.98 10.34
C PRO A 570 -28.54 -6.98 9.29
N ALA A 571 -28.05 -8.17 8.91
CA ALA A 571 -26.98 -8.32 7.92
C ALA A 571 -27.37 -7.90 6.49
N LYS A 572 -28.67 -7.84 6.20
CA LYS A 572 -29.25 -7.31 4.96
C LYS A 572 -30.23 -6.22 5.35
N ALA A 573 -30.14 -5.08 4.66
CA ALA A 573 -31.01 -3.93 4.85
C ALA A 573 -31.32 -3.32 3.49
N VAL A 574 -32.49 -2.67 3.36
CA VAL A 574 -32.82 -1.91 2.15
C VAL A 574 -32.23 -0.48 2.24
N PRO A 575 -31.99 0.20 1.09
CA PRO A 575 -31.49 1.57 1.11
C PRO A 575 -32.36 2.51 1.98
N GLY A 576 -31.73 3.22 2.91
CA GLY A 576 -32.41 4.15 3.84
C GLY A 576 -32.94 3.53 5.13
N GLU A 577 -32.89 2.20 5.28
CA GLU A 577 -33.26 1.51 6.51
C GLU A 577 -32.20 1.73 7.61
N LYS A 578 -32.64 1.91 8.86
CA LYS A 578 -31.72 2.03 10.00
C LYS A 578 -31.10 0.66 10.28
N ASN A 579 -29.76 0.58 10.25
CA ASN A 579 -29.01 -0.62 10.59
C ASN A 579 -28.07 -0.35 11.77
N THR A 580 -27.83 -1.35 12.61
CA THR A 580 -26.94 -1.23 13.78
C THR A 580 -25.63 -1.97 13.52
N LEU A 581 -24.50 -1.27 13.60
CA LEU A 581 -23.16 -1.87 13.56
C LEU A 581 -22.74 -2.24 14.99
N GLN A 582 -22.64 -3.54 15.27
CA GLN A 582 -22.20 -4.07 16.56
C GLN A 582 -20.70 -4.36 16.51
N LEU A 583 -19.94 -3.70 17.39
CA LEU A 583 -18.52 -3.90 17.61
C LEU A 583 -18.32 -4.55 18.98
N SER A 584 -17.59 -5.66 19.03
CA SER A 584 -17.17 -6.30 20.28
C SER A 584 -15.66 -6.51 20.28
N ALA A 585 -14.99 -6.08 21.35
CA ALA A 585 -13.56 -6.23 21.60
C ALA A 585 -13.30 -6.18 23.12
N GLN A 586 -12.04 -6.40 23.55
CA GLN A 586 -11.67 -6.26 24.96
C GLN A 586 -11.90 -4.81 25.47
N PRO A 587 -12.34 -4.62 26.72
CA PRO A 587 -12.53 -3.28 27.31
C PRO A 587 -11.25 -2.43 27.24
N GLY A 588 -11.38 -1.15 26.90
CA GLY A 588 -10.27 -0.22 26.70
C GLY A 588 -9.64 -0.25 25.30
N SER A 589 -10.10 -1.15 24.41
CA SER A 589 -9.62 -1.21 23.03
C SER A 589 -10.02 0.01 22.21
N LEU A 590 -9.11 0.49 21.37
CA LEU A 590 -9.38 1.50 20.34
C LEU A 590 -9.46 0.82 18.97
N CYS A 591 -10.63 0.86 18.34
CA CYS A 591 -10.90 0.20 17.07
C CYS A 591 -10.98 1.22 15.92
N GLY A 592 -10.15 1.06 14.90
CA GLY A 592 -10.26 1.79 13.64
C GLY A 592 -11.32 1.17 12.73
N LEU A 593 -12.50 1.78 12.67
CA LEU A 593 -13.61 1.31 11.85
C LEU A 593 -13.46 1.80 10.41
N SER A 594 -13.74 0.93 9.45
CA SER A 594 -13.74 1.22 8.02
C SER A 594 -14.91 0.50 7.35
N ALA A 595 -15.75 1.24 6.61
CA ALA A 595 -16.75 0.68 5.72
C ALA A 595 -16.56 1.27 4.32
N VAL A 596 -16.26 0.42 3.36
CA VAL A 596 -15.86 0.77 1.99
C VAL A 596 -16.64 -0.11 1.03
N ASP A 597 -17.04 0.46 -0.11
CA ASP A 597 -17.73 -0.27 -1.16
C ASP A 597 -16.85 -1.41 -1.69
N GLN A 598 -17.40 -2.63 -1.72
CA GLN A 598 -16.70 -3.82 -2.20
C GLN A 598 -16.18 -3.65 -3.64
N SER A 599 -16.88 -2.86 -4.45
CA SER A 599 -16.52 -2.56 -5.84
C SER A 599 -15.13 -1.91 -5.97
N VAL A 600 -14.72 -1.11 -4.98
CA VAL A 600 -13.39 -0.49 -4.95
C VAL A 600 -12.30 -1.55 -4.71
N LEU A 601 -12.60 -2.55 -3.88
CA LEU A 601 -11.68 -3.63 -3.55
C LEU A 601 -11.56 -4.67 -4.69
N ILE A 602 -12.59 -4.80 -5.52
CA ILE A 602 -12.56 -5.67 -6.72
C ILE A 602 -11.52 -5.16 -7.72
N MET A 603 -11.40 -3.83 -7.91
CA MET A 603 -10.47 -3.24 -8.86
C MET A 603 -8.99 -3.43 -8.48
N GLU A 604 -8.68 -3.48 -7.19
CA GLU A 604 -7.32 -3.72 -6.67
C GLU A 604 -7.33 -4.82 -5.61
N SER A 605 -7.70 -6.02 -6.05
CA SER A 605 -7.74 -7.19 -5.18
C SER A 605 -6.35 -7.49 -4.61
N GLY A 606 -6.28 -7.73 -3.30
CA GLY A 606 -5.02 -8.00 -2.61
C GLY A 606 -4.27 -6.76 -2.12
N LYS A 607 -4.77 -5.53 -2.31
CA LYS A 607 -4.20 -4.32 -1.67
C LYS A 607 -4.80 -3.99 -0.31
N ARG A 608 -5.93 -4.60 0.07
CA ARG A 608 -6.51 -4.48 1.42
C ARG A 608 -5.53 -4.99 2.48
N LEU A 609 -5.52 -4.35 3.64
CA LEU A 609 -4.80 -4.85 4.80
C LEU A 609 -5.48 -6.12 5.31
N ASP A 610 -4.71 -7.19 5.45
CA ASP A 610 -5.16 -8.48 5.95
C ASP A 610 -4.21 -9.00 7.05
N THR A 611 -4.63 -10.06 7.71
CA THR A 611 -3.86 -10.70 8.79
C THR A 611 -2.47 -11.13 8.31
N GLU A 612 -2.36 -11.67 7.09
CA GLU A 612 -1.09 -12.14 6.55
C GLU A 612 -0.07 -11.03 6.40
N LYS A 613 -0.46 -9.87 5.86
CA LYS A 613 0.39 -8.69 5.75
C LYS A 613 0.88 -8.19 7.10
N ILE A 614 0.06 -8.26 8.15
CA ILE A 614 0.45 -7.86 9.51
C ILE A 614 1.51 -8.80 10.08
N PHE A 615 1.31 -10.12 9.96
CA PHE A 615 2.32 -11.11 10.41
C PHE A 615 3.62 -11.05 9.60
N ASN A 616 3.55 -10.63 8.33
CA ASN A 616 4.73 -10.40 7.48
C ASN A 616 5.58 -9.19 7.90
N LEU A 617 5.08 -8.33 8.80
CA LEU A 617 5.89 -7.27 9.40
C LEU A 617 6.82 -7.80 10.50
N LEU A 618 6.54 -8.97 11.08
CA LEU A 618 7.34 -9.53 12.17
C LEU A 618 8.80 -9.76 11.72
N PRO A 619 9.80 -9.35 12.52
CA PRO A 619 11.20 -9.51 12.16
C PRO A 619 11.63 -10.99 12.13
N VAL A 620 10.98 -11.83 12.93
CA VAL A 620 11.23 -13.28 13.01
C VAL A 620 9.89 -14.01 13.10
N GLN A 621 9.61 -14.86 12.12
CA GLN A 621 8.44 -15.76 12.14
C GLN A 621 8.80 -17.19 12.57
N SER A 622 9.91 -17.72 12.05
CA SER A 622 10.53 -18.99 12.45
C SER A 622 12.03 -18.94 12.19
N VAL A 623 12.81 -19.76 12.90
CA VAL A 623 14.27 -19.80 12.79
C VAL A 623 14.73 -21.04 12.03
N SER A 624 15.80 -20.95 11.24
CA SER A 624 16.35 -22.07 10.47
C SER A 624 17.85 -22.30 10.70
N GLY A 625 18.40 -21.74 11.78
CA GLY A 625 19.83 -21.61 12.03
C GLY A 625 20.12 -20.38 12.91
N TYR A 626 21.39 -20.02 13.06
CA TYR A 626 21.77 -18.73 13.65
C TYR A 626 22.84 -18.02 12.83
N PRO A 627 22.95 -16.69 12.92
CA PRO A 627 23.90 -15.91 12.12
C PRO A 627 25.36 -16.31 12.36
N GLN A 628 26.21 -16.15 11.34
CA GLN A 628 27.65 -16.48 11.43
C GLN A 628 28.39 -15.74 12.56
N GLY A 629 27.96 -14.51 12.91
CA GLY A 629 28.58 -13.73 13.98
C GLY A 629 28.48 -14.35 15.38
N VAL A 630 27.52 -15.25 15.60
CA VAL A 630 27.41 -16.05 16.84
C VAL A 630 27.89 -17.48 16.67
N GLU A 631 28.47 -17.84 15.52
CA GLU A 631 29.11 -19.15 15.37
C GLU A 631 30.38 -19.20 16.24
N ASP A 632 30.52 -20.25 17.04
CA ASP A 632 31.72 -20.48 17.85
C ASP A 632 32.80 -21.14 16.98
N GLU A 633 33.99 -20.51 16.97
CA GLU A 633 35.19 -21.05 16.32
C GLU A 633 35.57 -22.38 16.99
N GLN A 634 35.95 -23.38 16.20
CA GLN A 634 36.28 -24.70 16.70
C GLN A 634 37.80 -24.93 16.61
N GLU A 635 38.42 -25.31 17.73
CA GLU A 635 39.83 -25.69 17.76
C GLU A 635 40.03 -27.06 17.09
N CYS A 636 41.14 -27.21 16.34
CA CYS A 636 41.42 -28.44 15.61
C CYS A 636 41.93 -29.56 16.54
N LEU A 637 41.33 -30.74 16.44
CA LEU A 637 41.71 -31.88 17.28
C LEU A 637 43.04 -32.50 16.83
N HIS A 638 44.02 -32.63 17.74
CA HIS A 638 45.28 -33.35 17.48
C HIS A 638 45.10 -34.87 17.61
N VAL A 639 45.16 -35.63 16.49
CA VAL A 639 44.80 -37.08 16.48
C VAL A 639 45.95 -38.01 16.09
N ARG A 640 46.05 -39.19 16.73
CA ARG A 640 46.70 -40.40 16.17
C ARG A 640 45.61 -41.36 15.66
N SER A 641 45.65 -41.65 14.34
CA SER A 641 44.88 -42.62 13.53
C SER A 641 43.47 -43.04 14.01
N ARG A 642 42.44 -42.28 13.62
CA ARG A 642 41.12 -42.82 13.22
C ARG A 642 40.56 -41.95 12.08
N ARG A 643 40.05 -42.59 11.02
CA ARG A 643 39.42 -41.90 9.86
C ARG A 643 37.90 -41.99 10.05
N ALA A 644 37.28 -40.83 10.29
CA ALA A 644 35.85 -40.56 10.39
C ALA A 644 35.11 -40.92 11.70
N LEU A 645 34.42 -39.91 12.23
CA LEU A 645 33.25 -40.00 13.10
C LEU A 645 32.03 -39.51 12.29
N SER A 646 30.89 -40.17 12.43
CA SER A 646 29.65 -39.87 11.70
C SER A 646 28.73 -38.92 12.46
N THR A 647 28.21 -37.93 11.70
CA THR A 647 27.12 -36.95 11.90
C THR A 647 26.84 -36.32 13.27
N ASP A 648 26.92 -34.97 13.27
CA ASP A 648 26.67 -34.05 14.38
C ASP A 648 25.16 -33.77 14.61
N ASN A 649 24.34 -34.83 14.68
CA ASN A 649 22.87 -34.72 14.59
C ASN A 649 22.24 -33.89 15.72
N ALA A 650 22.82 -33.96 16.92
CA ALA A 650 22.31 -33.22 18.08
C ALA A 650 22.61 -31.72 17.99
N TYR A 651 23.85 -31.33 17.64
CA TYR A 651 24.20 -29.92 17.41
C TYR A 651 23.40 -29.31 16.27
N GLU A 652 23.27 -30.01 15.14
CA GLU A 652 22.50 -29.53 13.98
C GLU A 652 21.00 -29.42 14.27
N SER A 653 20.43 -30.31 15.09
CA SER A 653 19.02 -30.22 15.50
C SER A 653 18.75 -29.00 16.38
N LEU A 654 19.64 -28.69 17.33
CA LEU A 654 19.55 -27.47 18.15
C LEU A 654 19.77 -26.21 17.31
N LYS A 655 20.75 -26.24 16.40
CA LYS A 655 21.05 -25.15 15.46
C LYS A 655 19.85 -24.84 14.57
N ARG A 656 19.17 -25.86 14.04
CA ARG A 656 17.99 -25.71 13.17
C ARG A 656 16.87 -24.93 13.83
N VAL A 657 16.69 -25.06 15.15
CA VAL A 657 15.69 -24.32 15.93
C VAL A 657 16.24 -23.02 16.55
N GLY A 658 17.48 -22.62 16.22
CA GLY A 658 18.08 -21.35 16.68
C GLY A 658 18.64 -21.38 18.10
N LEU A 659 18.80 -22.55 18.71
CA LEU A 659 19.34 -22.70 20.06
C LEU A 659 20.85 -22.97 20.03
N LYS A 660 21.54 -22.49 21.06
CA LYS A 660 22.91 -22.86 21.39
C LYS A 660 22.93 -23.72 22.63
N MET A 661 23.95 -24.56 22.75
CA MET A 661 24.21 -25.37 23.92
C MET A 661 25.63 -25.15 24.45
N ALA A 662 25.73 -24.92 25.76
CA ALA A 662 26.96 -25.04 26.53
C ALA A 662 26.87 -26.33 27.35
N THR A 663 27.76 -27.27 27.08
CA THR A 663 27.76 -28.60 27.69
C THR A 663 29.18 -29.16 27.70
N ASN A 664 29.47 -30.01 28.69
CA ASN A 664 30.67 -30.83 28.74
C ASN A 664 30.50 -32.21 28.06
N LEU A 665 29.34 -32.48 27.44
CA LEU A 665 29.10 -33.67 26.62
C LEU A 665 29.75 -33.52 25.23
N ALA A 666 30.18 -34.64 24.65
CA ALA A 666 30.77 -34.67 23.31
C ALA A 666 29.69 -34.60 22.22
N VAL A 667 29.10 -33.41 22.03
CA VAL A 667 27.95 -33.20 21.13
C VAL A 667 28.32 -32.47 19.83
N ARG A 668 29.60 -32.20 19.55
CA ARG A 668 30.05 -31.50 18.31
C ARG A 668 31.25 -32.21 17.69
N ILE A 669 31.22 -32.48 16.39
CA ILE A 669 32.36 -33.10 15.67
C ILE A 669 33.41 -32.02 15.34
N PRO A 670 34.72 -32.27 15.54
CA PRO A 670 35.76 -31.31 15.14
C PRO A 670 35.75 -31.04 13.63
N GLN A 671 35.56 -29.78 13.23
CA GLN A 671 35.61 -29.30 11.84
C GLN A 671 37.00 -29.45 11.20
N CYS A 672 38.05 -29.51 12.02
CA CYS A 672 39.41 -29.72 11.57
C CYS A 672 40.20 -30.68 12.46
N LEU A 673 41.12 -31.40 11.83
CA LEU A 673 42.07 -32.32 12.49
C LEU A 673 43.49 -31.81 12.27
N SER A 674 44.30 -31.75 13.32
CA SER A 674 45.70 -31.36 13.24
C SER A 674 46.62 -32.58 13.41
N TYR A 675 47.40 -32.90 12.38
CA TYR A 675 48.31 -34.05 12.37
C TYR A 675 49.70 -33.63 11.90
N ARG A 676 50.72 -33.88 12.72
CA ARG A 676 52.14 -33.55 12.43
C ARG A 676 52.36 -32.11 11.95
N GLY A 677 51.64 -31.15 12.52
CA GLY A 677 51.73 -29.73 12.16
C GLY A 677 50.95 -29.31 10.91
N LEU A 678 50.14 -30.20 10.32
CA LEU A 678 49.22 -29.88 9.22
C LEU A 678 47.76 -29.97 9.68
N THR A 679 46.97 -28.96 9.32
CA THR A 679 45.54 -28.86 9.65
C THR A 679 44.69 -29.24 8.45
N TYR A 680 43.77 -30.20 8.63
CA TYR A 680 42.84 -30.68 7.61
C TYR A 680 41.43 -30.19 7.92
N PHE A 681 40.79 -29.46 7.01
CA PHE A 681 39.42 -28.95 7.15
C PHE A 681 38.40 -29.83 6.41
N ARG A 682 37.21 -30.00 6.99
CA ARG A 682 36.06 -30.69 6.34
C ARG A 682 35.23 -29.65 5.56
N TYR A 683 35.17 -29.74 4.23
CA TYR A 683 34.43 -28.79 3.37
C TYR A 683 32.92 -29.09 3.35
N HIS A 684 32.09 -28.05 3.46
CA HIS A 684 30.66 -28.05 3.13
C HIS A 684 30.39 -26.98 2.04
N ASP A 685 29.59 -27.35 1.04
CA ASP A 685 29.14 -26.48 -0.06
C ASP A 685 28.22 -25.36 0.44
N ILE A 686 28.52 -24.12 0.04
CA ILE A 686 27.74 -22.91 0.34
C ILE A 686 26.83 -22.63 -0.85
N GLY A 687 25.53 -22.78 -0.65
CA GLY A 687 24.50 -22.38 -1.62
C GLY A 687 24.39 -20.85 -1.72
N THR A 688 24.52 -20.36 -2.95
CA THR A 688 24.40 -18.95 -3.35
C THR A 688 22.98 -18.42 -3.23
N SER A 689 22.86 -17.21 -2.67
CA SER A 689 21.64 -16.41 -2.52
C SER A 689 21.09 -15.91 -3.86
N ASP A 690 19.80 -16.16 -4.14
CA ASP A 690 19.08 -15.62 -5.30
C ASP A 690 18.49 -14.23 -4.98
N GLY A 691 18.69 -13.28 -5.89
CA GLY A 691 18.28 -11.89 -5.76
C GLY A 691 16.84 -11.64 -6.21
N ASP A 692 16.11 -10.89 -5.39
CA ASP A 692 14.72 -10.48 -5.60
C ASP A 692 14.63 -9.34 -6.64
N PHE A 693 13.78 -9.49 -7.66
CA PHE A 693 13.49 -8.47 -8.67
C PHE A 693 11.99 -8.23 -8.78
N GLY A 694 11.56 -7.05 -8.34
CA GLY A 694 10.19 -6.55 -8.43
C GLY A 694 9.70 -6.38 -9.87
N THR A 695 8.44 -6.73 -10.11
CA THR A 695 7.75 -6.58 -11.40
C THR A 695 6.80 -5.38 -11.37
N SER A 696 6.91 -4.51 -12.37
CA SER A 696 6.02 -3.37 -12.59
C SER A 696 4.90 -3.75 -13.58
N SER A 697 3.65 -3.47 -13.21
CA SER A 697 2.47 -3.64 -14.07
C SER A 697 2.22 -2.39 -14.90
N ARG A 698 1.98 -2.59 -16.21
CA ARG A 698 1.60 -1.54 -17.18
C ARG A 698 0.08 -1.40 -17.30
N ASP A 699 -0.34 -0.16 -17.46
CA ASP A 699 -1.71 0.35 -17.62
C ASP A 699 -2.54 -0.31 -18.73
N SER A 700 -3.86 -0.34 -18.51
CA SER A 700 -4.90 -0.65 -19.48
C SER A 700 -5.95 0.48 -19.54
N PRO A 701 -6.75 0.60 -20.63
CA PRO A 701 -7.32 1.88 -21.09
C PRO A 701 -8.63 2.31 -20.42
N ALA A 702 -8.90 3.61 -20.52
CA ALA A 702 -10.01 4.34 -19.90
C ALA A 702 -11.41 4.03 -20.48
N VAL A 703 -12.40 4.02 -19.59
CA VAL A 703 -13.85 3.96 -19.89
C VAL A 703 -14.59 5.05 -19.10
N THR A 704 -15.68 5.56 -19.68
CA THR A 704 -16.47 6.77 -19.41
C THR A 704 -17.40 6.71 -18.17
N ILE A 705 -17.72 7.89 -17.62
CA ILE A 705 -18.29 8.17 -16.28
C ILE A 705 -19.82 8.40 -16.28
N ARG A 706 -20.57 7.88 -15.29
CA ARG A 706 -21.72 8.56 -14.61
C ARG A 706 -21.93 8.14 -13.13
N THR A 707 -22.29 9.15 -12.34
CA THR A 707 -22.90 9.32 -10.98
C THR A 707 -22.36 8.66 -9.70
N VAL A 708 -22.18 9.54 -8.69
CA VAL A 708 -21.44 9.40 -7.43
C VAL A 708 -22.27 8.73 -6.33
N PHE A 709 -21.81 7.59 -5.84
CA PHE A 709 -22.10 7.09 -4.50
C PHE A 709 -20.83 7.27 -3.63
N PRO A 710 -20.95 7.61 -2.34
CA PRO A 710 -19.78 7.66 -1.46
C PRO A 710 -19.14 6.27 -1.35
N GLU A 711 -17.90 6.15 -1.80
CA GLU A 711 -17.14 4.89 -1.82
C GLU A 711 -16.65 4.45 -0.43
N THR A 712 -16.53 5.40 0.51
CA THR A 712 -16.19 5.18 1.91
C THR A 712 -17.31 5.76 2.78
N TRP A 713 -17.95 4.93 3.62
CA TRP A 713 -19.05 5.34 4.50
C TRP A 713 -18.63 5.58 5.94
N ILE A 714 -17.75 4.74 6.49
CA ILE A 714 -17.30 4.83 7.89
C ILE A 714 -15.78 4.90 7.89
N TRP A 715 -15.21 5.90 8.58
CA TRP A 715 -13.77 6.03 8.81
C TRP A 715 -13.49 6.70 10.16
N GLU A 716 -13.79 5.99 11.25
CA GLU A 716 -13.81 6.54 12.61
C GLU A 716 -13.00 5.68 13.61
N LEU A 717 -12.61 6.27 14.73
CA LEU A 717 -12.01 5.57 15.86
C LEU A 717 -13.09 5.39 16.94
N ALA A 718 -13.30 4.16 17.41
CA ALA A 718 -14.26 3.83 18.45
C ALA A 718 -13.56 3.22 19.67
N GLU A 719 -13.87 3.70 20.87
CA GLU A 719 -13.38 3.15 22.13
C GLU A 719 -14.42 2.20 22.74
N VAL A 720 -13.99 1.00 23.12
CA VAL A 720 -14.86 -0.02 23.73
C VAL A 720 -14.80 0.11 25.26
N GLY A 721 -15.89 0.55 25.91
CA GLY A 721 -16.02 0.52 27.38
C GLY A 721 -16.26 1.84 28.11
N SER A 722 -16.34 2.99 27.42
CA SER A 722 -16.60 4.30 28.05
C SER A 722 -17.61 5.12 27.24
N VAL A 723 -18.67 5.61 27.88
CA VAL A 723 -19.67 6.50 27.25
C VAL A 723 -19.14 7.94 27.25
N LYS A 724 -18.89 8.54 26.07
CA LYS A 724 -19.29 9.93 25.70
C LYS A 724 -18.74 10.44 24.35
N HIS A 725 -19.71 10.93 23.55
CA HIS A 725 -19.75 12.15 22.70
C HIS A 725 -18.53 12.54 21.85
N ASN A 726 -18.67 12.35 20.53
CA ASN A 726 -17.82 12.89 19.47
C ASN A 726 -17.87 14.43 19.45
N GLN A 727 -16.71 15.07 19.56
CA GLN A 727 -16.50 16.48 19.20
C GLN A 727 -15.89 16.55 17.80
N HIS A 728 -16.62 17.12 16.85
CA HIS A 728 -16.09 17.50 15.54
C HIS A 728 -15.09 18.65 15.69
N LYS A 729 -13.87 18.47 15.17
CA LYS A 729 -12.91 19.56 14.92
C LYS A 729 -12.74 19.77 13.42
N GLN A 730 -12.68 21.04 13.04
CA GLN A 730 -12.62 21.60 11.69
C GLN A 730 -11.52 20.98 10.80
N LYS A 731 -11.87 20.76 9.53
CA LYS A 731 -10.96 20.50 8.42
C LYS A 731 -10.17 21.77 8.10
N GLU A 732 -8.84 21.68 8.12
CA GLU A 732 -7.97 22.60 7.39
C GLU A 732 -7.44 21.85 6.17
N SER A 733 -7.86 22.26 4.97
CA SER A 733 -7.34 21.76 3.70
C SER A 733 -6.23 22.69 3.22
N SER A 734 -5.00 22.19 3.08
CA SER A 734 -3.93 22.87 2.36
C SER A 734 -3.86 22.34 0.92
N SER A 735 -4.41 23.10 -0.03
CA SER A 735 -4.26 22.83 -1.46
C SER A 735 -2.93 23.37 -1.96
N GLY A 736 -1.99 22.46 -2.26
CA GLY A 736 -0.73 22.77 -2.95
C GLY A 736 -0.95 22.78 -4.47
N TYR A 737 -0.82 23.94 -5.09
CA TYR A 737 -0.90 24.10 -6.54
C TYR A 737 0.52 23.96 -7.15
N ASN A 738 0.69 23.01 -8.07
CA ASN A 738 1.94 22.79 -8.78
C ASN A 738 1.92 23.41 -10.19
N VAL A 739 2.88 24.28 -10.49
CA VAL A 739 2.91 25.12 -11.69
C VAL A 739 4.03 24.63 -12.61
N HIS A 740 3.70 23.72 -13.54
CA HIS A 740 4.67 23.29 -14.56
C HIS A 740 4.11 23.22 -16.00
N SER A 741 2.96 23.85 -16.29
CA SER A 741 2.39 23.82 -17.65
C SER A 741 2.06 25.19 -18.27
N ALA A 742 2.26 26.32 -17.58
CA ALA A 742 1.94 27.62 -18.15
C ALA A 742 3.03 28.13 -19.12
N ARG A 743 2.76 28.09 -20.43
CA ARG A 743 3.56 28.80 -21.46
C ARG A 743 3.14 30.29 -21.62
N CYS A 744 2.35 30.84 -20.70
CA CYS A 744 1.78 32.19 -20.80
C CYS A 744 2.29 33.11 -19.67
N ILE A 745 2.84 34.26 -20.04
CA ILE A 745 3.44 35.23 -19.09
C ILE A 745 2.41 35.78 -18.10
N GLN A 746 1.20 36.10 -18.58
CA GLN A 746 0.14 36.67 -17.75
C GLN A 746 -0.30 35.72 -16.64
N LEU A 747 -0.49 34.44 -16.97
CA LEU A 747 -0.92 33.43 -16.01
C LEU A 747 0.18 33.17 -14.97
N THR A 748 1.45 33.12 -15.38
CA THR A 748 2.57 32.99 -14.45
C THR A 748 2.65 34.17 -13.48
N ALA A 749 2.41 35.39 -13.95
CA ALA A 749 2.36 36.58 -13.10
C ALA A 749 1.18 36.57 -12.12
N PHE A 750 -0.01 36.19 -12.59
CA PHE A 750 -1.20 36.01 -11.73
C PHE A 750 -0.93 34.99 -10.62
N VAL A 751 -0.39 33.82 -10.98
CA VAL A 751 -0.03 32.75 -10.03
C VAL A 751 1.01 33.22 -9.02
N LEU A 752 2.06 33.91 -9.48
CA LEU A 752 3.09 34.47 -8.61
C LEU A 752 2.48 35.44 -7.58
N ARG A 753 1.63 36.35 -8.05
CA ARG A 753 0.90 37.32 -7.22
C ARG A 753 0.02 36.63 -6.17
N SER A 754 -0.78 35.63 -6.58
CA SER A 754 -1.66 34.88 -5.68
C SER A 754 -0.88 34.08 -4.65
N PHE A 755 0.17 33.35 -5.07
CA PHE A 755 0.98 32.53 -4.17
C PHE A 755 1.74 33.41 -3.17
N GLY A 756 2.35 34.50 -3.62
CA GLY A 756 3.09 35.36 -2.71
C GLY A 756 2.19 36.04 -1.67
N LYS A 757 0.94 36.38 -1.99
CA LYS A 757 -0.05 36.82 -0.97
C LYS A 757 -0.48 35.68 -0.04
N ALA A 758 -0.67 34.47 -0.57
CA ALA A 758 -1.08 33.30 0.21
C ALA A 758 0.00 32.80 1.17
N GLN A 759 1.29 33.06 0.89
CA GLN A 759 2.42 32.68 1.74
C GLN A 759 2.32 33.20 3.19
N LYS A 760 1.58 34.30 3.41
CA LYS A 760 1.32 34.83 4.77
C LYS A 760 0.38 33.96 5.61
N TYR A 761 -0.37 33.05 4.99
CA TYR A 761 -1.42 32.25 5.63
C TYR A 761 -1.22 30.74 5.48
N ILE A 762 -0.60 30.30 4.38
CA ILE A 762 -0.33 28.88 4.07
C ILE A 762 1.12 28.71 3.61
N PHE A 763 1.71 27.55 3.92
CA PHE A 763 3.05 27.23 3.43
C PHE A 763 3.05 27.06 1.91
N ILE A 764 3.92 27.81 1.24
CA ILE A 764 4.21 27.69 -0.20
C ILE A 764 5.73 27.63 -0.34
N ASP A 765 6.22 26.64 -1.07
CA ASP A 765 7.64 26.44 -1.29
C ASP A 765 8.29 27.70 -1.91
N PRO A 766 9.25 28.34 -1.21
CA PRO A 766 9.95 29.52 -1.72
C PRO A 766 10.65 29.28 -3.07
N HIS A 767 11.08 28.05 -3.36
CA HIS A 767 11.74 27.72 -4.63
C HIS A 767 10.79 27.86 -5.82
N ILE A 768 9.49 27.54 -5.65
CA ILE A 768 8.49 27.69 -6.71
C ILE A 768 8.28 29.19 -7.04
N ILE A 769 8.18 30.03 -6.01
CA ILE A 769 8.03 31.49 -6.16
C ILE A 769 9.27 32.07 -6.85
N GLN A 770 10.47 31.68 -6.41
CA GLN A 770 11.73 32.14 -6.98
C GLN A 770 11.90 31.72 -8.45
N SER A 771 11.59 30.46 -8.76
CA SER A 771 11.64 29.93 -10.14
C SER A 771 10.66 30.66 -11.07
N ALA A 772 9.44 30.94 -10.60
CA ALA A 772 8.45 31.70 -11.36
C ALA A 772 8.91 33.16 -11.60
N LYS A 773 9.51 33.79 -10.59
CA LYS A 773 10.10 35.14 -10.69
C LYS A 773 11.22 35.17 -11.73
N GLU A 774 12.18 34.26 -11.67
CA GLU A 774 13.29 34.16 -12.63
C GLU A 774 12.80 33.91 -14.07
N TRP A 775 11.80 33.04 -14.22
CA TRP A 775 11.19 32.78 -15.52
C TRP A 775 10.54 34.03 -16.13
N LEU A 776 9.79 34.82 -15.34
CA LEU A 776 9.22 36.09 -15.81
C LEU A 776 10.30 37.09 -16.20
N ILE A 777 11.37 37.20 -15.40
CA ILE A 777 12.51 38.10 -15.66
C ILE A 777 13.19 37.77 -16.99
N SER A 778 13.26 36.49 -17.37
CA SER A 778 13.86 36.06 -18.64
C SER A 778 13.09 36.51 -19.90
N ARG A 779 11.86 37.03 -19.75
CA ARG A 779 10.93 37.36 -20.85
C ARG A 779 10.71 38.87 -21.05
N ARG A 780 11.77 39.66 -20.89
CA ARG A 780 11.76 41.12 -20.98
C ARG A 780 12.59 41.66 -22.13
N TYR A 781 12.18 42.79 -22.72
CA TYR A 781 13.01 43.53 -23.67
C TYR A 781 14.23 44.19 -22.98
N SER A 782 15.27 44.52 -23.76
CA SER A 782 16.49 45.20 -23.27
C SER A 782 16.22 46.55 -22.60
N TYR A 783 15.17 47.25 -23.06
CA TYR A 783 14.71 48.55 -22.53
C TYR A 783 13.70 48.45 -21.37
N GLY A 784 13.40 47.24 -20.88
CA GLY A 784 12.71 47.05 -19.59
C GLY A 784 11.23 46.70 -19.63
N CYS A 785 10.54 46.81 -20.77
CA CYS A 785 9.13 46.39 -20.88
C CYS A 785 9.02 44.86 -21.06
N PHE A 786 7.95 44.25 -20.55
CA PHE A 786 7.69 42.82 -20.70
C PHE A 786 7.04 42.51 -22.06
N ILE A 787 7.38 41.35 -22.63
CA ILE A 787 6.84 40.89 -23.91
C ILE A 787 5.48 40.24 -23.66
N GLN A 788 4.48 40.52 -24.50
CA GLN A 788 3.28 39.69 -24.54
C GLN A 788 3.60 38.35 -25.25
N GLN A 789 3.77 37.26 -24.48
CA GLN A 789 4.05 35.93 -25.02
C GLN A 789 3.07 34.88 -24.47
N GLY A 790 2.44 34.15 -25.39
CA GLY A 790 1.38 33.15 -25.13
C GLY A 790 -0.02 33.70 -25.40
N ARG A 791 -0.91 32.86 -25.96
CA ARG A 791 -2.34 33.17 -26.15
C ARG A 791 -3.09 32.73 -24.90
N LEU A 792 -3.72 33.67 -24.19
CA LEU A 792 -4.67 33.36 -23.12
C LEU A 792 -6.03 33.15 -23.79
N PHE A 793 -6.61 31.95 -23.71
CA PHE A 793 -7.92 31.65 -24.32
C PHE A 793 -9.09 32.31 -23.57
N ASN A 794 -8.90 32.63 -22.27
CA ASN A 794 -9.88 33.28 -21.40
C ASN A 794 -9.70 34.80 -21.34
N ASN A 795 -10.48 35.58 -22.09
CA ASN A 795 -10.42 37.05 -22.01
C ASN A 795 -10.93 37.62 -20.66
N ARG A 796 -11.77 36.89 -19.91
CA ARG A 796 -12.22 37.27 -18.56
C ARG A 796 -11.14 37.16 -17.47
N MET A 797 -10.13 36.32 -17.68
CA MET A 797 -8.92 36.29 -16.85
C MET A 797 -7.86 37.29 -17.34
N LYS A 798 -8.04 37.83 -18.55
CA LYS A 798 -7.14 38.80 -19.13
C LYS A 798 -7.36 40.20 -18.53
N GLY A 799 -8.60 40.52 -18.16
CA GLY A 799 -9.01 41.88 -17.82
C GLY A 799 -8.78 42.84 -19.00
N GLY A 800 -8.61 44.13 -18.72
CA GLY A 800 -8.20 45.11 -19.73
C GLY A 800 -6.74 45.00 -20.22
N VAL A 801 -5.97 43.99 -19.77
CA VAL A 801 -4.55 43.82 -20.12
C VAL A 801 -4.37 43.28 -21.54
N ASN A 802 -4.37 44.15 -22.54
CA ASN A 802 -4.37 43.75 -23.95
C ASN A 802 -3.07 44.04 -24.72
N ASP A 803 -2.15 44.82 -24.15
CA ASP A 803 -0.95 45.30 -24.81
C ASP A 803 0.31 45.18 -23.93
N ASN A 804 1.47 45.52 -24.49
CA ASN A 804 2.75 45.45 -23.76
C ASN A 804 2.82 46.41 -22.55
N VAL A 805 2.07 47.51 -22.58
CA VAL A 805 2.09 48.54 -21.52
C VAL A 805 1.32 48.05 -20.29
N THR A 806 0.09 47.60 -20.51
CA THR A 806 -0.77 47.01 -19.47
C THR A 806 -0.14 45.74 -18.90
N MET A 807 0.51 44.90 -19.72
CA MET A 807 1.23 43.70 -19.25
C MET A 807 2.39 44.07 -18.33
N THR A 808 3.18 45.09 -18.72
CA THR A 808 4.29 45.58 -17.91
C THR A 808 3.78 46.16 -16.59
N ALA A 809 2.71 46.95 -16.61
CA ALA A 809 2.09 47.51 -15.42
C ALA A 809 1.59 46.41 -14.46
N TYR A 810 0.92 45.39 -14.99
CA TYR A 810 0.41 44.27 -14.19
C TYR A 810 1.53 43.47 -13.50
N ILE A 811 2.61 43.15 -14.21
CA ILE A 811 3.76 42.41 -13.66
C ILE A 811 4.49 43.27 -12.63
N THR A 812 4.73 44.55 -12.91
CA THR A 812 5.39 45.47 -11.98
C THR A 812 4.57 45.67 -10.70
N ALA A 813 3.25 45.86 -10.82
CA ALA A 813 2.36 45.92 -9.66
C ALA A 813 2.38 44.62 -8.85
N SER A 814 2.35 43.45 -9.52
CA SER A 814 2.43 42.15 -8.85
C SER A 814 3.73 41.99 -8.05
N LEU A 815 4.88 42.41 -8.60
CA LEU A 815 6.16 42.36 -7.89
C LEU A 815 6.22 43.31 -6.69
N LEU A 816 5.65 44.51 -6.82
CA LEU A 816 5.57 45.50 -5.75
C LEU A 816 4.64 45.04 -4.61
N GLU A 817 3.52 44.39 -4.93
CA GLU A 817 2.64 43.78 -3.91
C GLU A 817 3.29 42.64 -3.13
N LEU A 818 4.28 41.97 -3.71
CA LEU A 818 5.11 40.97 -3.05
C LEU A 818 6.30 41.61 -2.31
N GLU A 819 6.22 42.90 -2.01
CA GLU A 819 7.21 43.66 -1.23
C GLU A 819 8.62 43.66 -1.88
N THR A 820 8.70 43.45 -3.21
CA THR A 820 9.97 43.61 -3.94
C THR A 820 10.35 45.10 -3.94
N PRO A 821 11.57 45.47 -3.51
CA PRO A 821 11.95 46.88 -3.37
C PRO A 821 11.99 47.58 -4.73
N VAL A 822 11.68 48.87 -4.75
CA VAL A 822 11.69 49.71 -5.97
C VAL A 822 13.09 49.79 -6.61
N THR A 823 14.14 49.57 -5.82
CA THR A 823 15.55 49.50 -6.25
C THR A 823 15.88 48.22 -7.02
N ASP A 824 15.01 47.21 -7.01
CA ASP A 824 15.20 45.98 -7.77
C ASP A 824 15.37 46.31 -9.28
N PRO A 825 16.40 45.77 -9.97
CA PRO A 825 16.66 46.05 -11.38
C PRO A 825 15.51 45.71 -12.35
N VAL A 826 14.60 44.83 -11.93
CA VAL A 826 13.42 44.44 -12.69
C VAL A 826 12.31 45.48 -12.53
N VAL A 827 12.03 45.87 -11.29
CA VAL A 827 10.99 46.85 -10.92
C VAL A 827 11.37 48.24 -11.43
N SER A 828 12.58 48.71 -11.18
CA SER A 828 13.08 50.03 -11.61
C SER A 828 13.00 50.24 -13.13
N LYS A 829 13.42 49.23 -13.92
CA LYS A 829 13.33 49.27 -15.38
C LYS A 829 11.89 49.16 -15.89
N GLY A 830 11.04 48.38 -15.22
CA GLY A 830 9.60 48.32 -15.51
C GLY A 830 8.93 49.68 -15.31
N LEU A 831 9.17 50.32 -14.16
CA LEU A 831 8.67 51.67 -13.87
C LEU A 831 9.18 52.71 -14.86
N SER A 832 10.47 52.63 -15.26
CA SER A 832 11.02 53.52 -16.28
C SER A 832 10.34 53.35 -17.64
N CYS A 833 10.00 52.11 -18.04
CA CYS A 833 9.21 51.86 -19.25
C CYS A 833 7.83 52.51 -19.14
N LEU A 834 7.10 52.29 -18.04
CA LEU A 834 5.75 52.79 -17.84
C LEU A 834 5.69 54.33 -17.80
N ARG A 835 6.69 54.99 -17.19
CA ARG A 835 6.75 56.45 -17.09
C ARG A 835 6.80 57.14 -18.46
N SER A 836 7.37 56.49 -19.48
CA SER A 836 7.40 57.02 -20.85
C SER A 836 6.01 57.12 -21.50
N VAL A 837 5.03 56.36 -21.02
CA VAL A 837 3.68 56.25 -21.60
C VAL A 837 2.65 57.13 -20.87
N VAL A 838 2.94 57.59 -19.65
CA VAL A 838 2.00 58.35 -18.79
C VAL A 838 1.49 59.63 -19.45
N LYS A 839 2.31 60.31 -20.25
CA LYS A 839 1.92 61.57 -20.91
C LYS A 839 0.80 61.35 -21.94
N ASP A 840 0.91 60.30 -22.75
CA ASP A 840 0.06 60.07 -23.94
C ASP A 840 -1.07 59.06 -23.72
N VAL A 841 -1.20 58.48 -22.52
CA VAL A 841 -2.26 57.49 -22.23
C VAL A 841 -3.66 58.11 -22.35
N LYS A 842 -4.51 57.48 -23.18
CA LYS A 842 -5.92 57.84 -23.42
C LYS A 842 -6.92 56.79 -22.92
N ASN A 843 -6.46 55.56 -22.68
CA ASN A 843 -7.30 54.45 -22.25
C ASN A 843 -7.52 54.55 -20.72
N THR A 844 -8.78 54.54 -20.29
CA THR A 844 -9.18 54.68 -18.87
C THR A 844 -8.67 53.52 -18.03
N TYR A 845 -8.74 52.28 -18.55
CA TYR A 845 -8.21 51.09 -17.89
C TYR A 845 -6.69 51.18 -17.67
N THR A 846 -5.93 51.50 -18.71
CA THR A 846 -4.48 51.66 -18.61
C THR A 846 -4.13 52.75 -17.59
N THR A 847 -4.89 53.84 -17.56
CA THR A 847 -4.68 54.95 -16.62
C THR A 847 -4.92 54.50 -15.16
N ALA A 848 -5.98 53.74 -14.89
CA ALA A 848 -6.28 53.21 -13.55
C ALA A 848 -5.22 52.20 -13.07
N LEU A 849 -4.80 51.27 -13.93
CA LEU A 849 -3.76 50.29 -13.59
C LEU A 849 -2.40 50.95 -13.35
N LEU A 850 -2.05 51.97 -14.15
CA LEU A 850 -0.84 52.77 -13.92
C LEU A 850 -0.93 53.56 -12.60
N ALA A 851 -2.08 54.17 -12.31
CA ALA A 851 -2.28 54.89 -11.05
C ALA A 851 -2.03 53.97 -9.86
N TYR A 852 -2.58 52.75 -9.89
CA TYR A 852 -2.33 51.74 -8.87
C TYR A 852 -0.85 51.33 -8.78
N THR A 853 -0.21 51.06 -9.92
CA THR A 853 1.20 50.65 -9.98
C THR A 853 2.14 51.71 -9.41
N PHE A 854 1.95 52.99 -9.75
CA PHE A 854 2.75 54.09 -9.22
C PHE A 854 2.41 54.43 -7.76
N SER A 855 1.17 54.17 -7.32
CA SER A 855 0.79 54.23 -5.90
C SER A 855 1.60 53.22 -5.08
N LEU A 856 1.69 51.97 -5.54
CA LEU A 856 2.51 50.93 -4.90
C LEU A 856 4.01 51.29 -4.89
N ALA A 857 4.49 51.96 -5.94
CA ALA A 857 5.88 52.41 -6.04
C ALA A 857 6.22 53.67 -5.23
N ARG A 858 5.21 54.29 -4.58
CA ARG A 858 5.33 55.56 -3.84
C ARG A 858 5.81 56.76 -4.68
N ASP A 859 5.44 56.78 -5.96
CA ASP A 859 5.73 57.88 -6.90
C ASP A 859 4.54 58.86 -6.94
N MET A 860 4.51 59.78 -5.97
CA MET A 860 3.38 60.68 -5.76
C MET A 860 3.15 61.65 -6.94
N ASP A 861 4.21 62.09 -7.61
CA ASP A 861 4.11 63.03 -8.73
C ASP A 861 3.39 62.40 -9.93
N THR A 862 3.78 61.17 -10.28
CA THR A 862 3.17 60.42 -11.39
C THR A 862 1.74 59.99 -11.03
N GLN A 863 1.55 59.59 -9.77
CA GLN A 863 0.24 59.19 -9.24
C GLN A 863 -0.78 60.34 -9.33
N GLN A 864 -0.43 61.55 -8.87
CA GLN A 864 -1.31 62.72 -8.94
C GLN A 864 -1.67 63.12 -10.38
N GLN A 865 -0.72 63.02 -11.31
CA GLN A 865 -0.99 63.26 -12.74
C GLN A 865 -2.02 62.28 -13.32
N LEU A 866 -1.95 61.00 -12.91
CA LEU A 866 -2.88 59.97 -13.35
C LEU A 866 -4.26 60.11 -12.68
N PHE A 867 -4.32 60.47 -11.39
CA PHE A 867 -5.58 60.75 -10.71
C PHE A 867 -6.34 61.92 -11.33
N LYS A 868 -5.65 63.00 -11.68
CA LYS A 868 -6.27 64.14 -12.38
C LYS A 868 -6.92 63.70 -13.70
N LYS A 869 -6.25 62.84 -14.47
CA LYS A 869 -6.81 62.27 -15.70
C LYS A 869 -8.02 61.37 -15.45
N LEU A 870 -8.04 60.64 -14.33
CA LEU A 870 -9.17 59.77 -13.95
C LEU A 870 -10.36 60.57 -13.44
N GLU A 871 -10.14 61.68 -12.72
CA GLU A 871 -11.20 62.59 -12.27
C GLU A 871 -11.96 63.20 -13.46
N ASP A 872 -11.24 63.58 -14.53
CA ASP A 872 -11.84 64.17 -15.75
C ASP A 872 -12.82 63.22 -16.47
N VAL A 873 -12.72 61.90 -16.24
CA VAL A 873 -13.54 60.86 -16.89
C VAL A 873 -14.40 60.05 -15.89
N ALA A 874 -14.51 60.50 -14.64
CA ALA A 874 -15.28 59.83 -13.61
C ALA A 874 -16.79 59.97 -13.82
N ILE A 875 -17.54 58.88 -13.62
CA ILE A 875 -19.00 58.85 -13.73
C ILE A 875 -19.59 58.91 -12.32
N SER A 876 -20.32 59.98 -12.03
CA SER A 876 -20.86 60.29 -10.70
C SER A 876 -22.37 60.50 -10.75
N ASP A 877 -23.13 59.77 -9.93
CA ASP A 877 -24.58 59.96 -9.75
C ASP A 877 -24.94 60.62 -8.40
N GLY A 878 -23.93 61.13 -7.69
CA GLY A 878 -24.05 61.67 -6.34
C GLY A 878 -23.51 60.68 -5.31
N SER A 879 -24.26 59.64 -4.96
CA SER A 879 -23.86 58.65 -3.95
C SER A 879 -22.87 57.59 -4.47
N HIS A 880 -22.80 57.38 -5.79
CA HIS A 880 -21.93 56.41 -6.43
C HIS A 880 -20.92 57.08 -7.35
N LEU A 881 -19.73 56.47 -7.43
CA LEU A 881 -18.63 56.91 -8.29
C LEU A 881 -18.02 55.68 -8.98
N HIS A 882 -17.88 55.71 -10.30
CA HIS A 882 -17.29 54.61 -11.07
C HIS A 882 -16.66 55.11 -12.38
N TRP A 883 -15.96 54.21 -13.08
CA TRP A 883 -15.27 54.48 -14.33
C TRP A 883 -15.57 53.42 -15.38
N SER A 884 -15.71 53.85 -16.64
CA SER A 884 -15.90 52.97 -17.80
C SER A 884 -14.94 53.32 -18.95
N GLN A 885 -14.82 52.41 -19.92
CA GLN A 885 -14.06 52.63 -21.15
C GLN A 885 -15.02 53.03 -22.28
N SER A 886 -14.77 54.16 -22.94
CA SER A 886 -15.64 54.71 -23.98
C SER A 886 -15.53 53.98 -25.34
N ALA A 887 -16.12 52.79 -25.46
CA ALA A 887 -16.55 52.15 -26.72
C ALA A 887 -17.49 50.94 -26.47
N SER A 888 -18.68 50.96 -27.09
CA SER A 888 -19.70 49.89 -27.23
C SER A 888 -20.37 49.34 -25.96
N ALA A 889 -21.71 49.38 -25.96
CA ALA A 889 -22.60 49.08 -24.84
C ALA A 889 -22.70 47.58 -24.43
N ASP A 890 -22.02 46.65 -25.11
CA ASP A 890 -22.17 45.20 -24.87
C ASP A 890 -20.97 44.52 -24.15
N ASP A 891 -19.93 45.29 -23.80
CA ASP A 891 -18.71 44.81 -23.11
C ASP A 891 -18.46 45.47 -21.74
N SER A 892 -19.41 46.27 -21.22
CA SER A 892 -19.08 47.34 -20.27
C SER A 892 -19.05 46.94 -18.78
N GLU A 893 -19.90 46.01 -18.31
CA GLU A 893 -20.07 45.81 -16.84
C GLU A 893 -18.83 45.25 -16.12
N SER A 894 -18.15 44.26 -16.69
CA SER A 894 -16.98 43.62 -16.04
C SER A 894 -15.76 44.53 -15.97
N LEU A 895 -15.50 45.25 -17.07
CA LEU A 895 -14.36 46.14 -17.17
C LEU A 895 -14.55 47.37 -16.25
N GLU A 896 -15.78 47.87 -16.12
CA GLU A 896 -16.12 48.96 -15.20
C GLU A 896 -15.80 48.60 -13.73
N VAL A 897 -16.12 47.37 -13.32
CA VAL A 897 -15.79 46.85 -11.98
C VAL A 897 -14.27 46.77 -11.79
N GLU A 898 -13.53 46.25 -12.77
CA GLU A 898 -12.07 46.14 -12.68
C GLU A 898 -11.40 47.52 -12.59
N ILE A 899 -11.78 48.47 -13.47
CA ILE A 899 -11.22 49.84 -13.49
C ILE A 899 -11.49 50.52 -12.14
N SER A 900 -12.75 50.53 -11.71
CA SER A 900 -13.15 51.21 -10.47
C SER A 900 -12.47 50.60 -9.24
N SER A 901 -12.23 49.29 -9.25
CA SER A 901 -11.48 48.60 -8.18
C SER A 901 -10.00 48.98 -8.16
N TYR A 902 -9.34 49.15 -9.31
CA TYR A 902 -7.96 49.64 -9.36
C TYR A 902 -7.84 51.08 -8.87
N VAL A 903 -8.81 51.95 -9.19
CA VAL A 903 -8.85 53.33 -8.66
C VAL A 903 -9.01 53.30 -7.14
N LEU A 904 -9.93 52.48 -6.62
CA LEU A 904 -10.11 52.31 -5.17
C LEU A 904 -8.83 51.82 -4.49
N LEU A 905 -8.16 50.81 -5.06
CA LEU A 905 -6.88 50.32 -4.55
C LEU A 905 -5.80 51.41 -4.56
N ALA A 906 -5.70 52.21 -5.62
CA ALA A 906 -4.75 53.31 -5.71
C ALA A 906 -4.96 54.35 -4.60
N VAL A 907 -6.21 54.72 -4.34
CA VAL A 907 -6.57 55.66 -3.25
C VAL A 907 -6.20 55.08 -1.88
N LEU A 908 -6.53 53.81 -1.63
CA LEU A 908 -6.33 53.18 -0.32
C LEU A 908 -4.87 52.82 0.01
N THR A 909 -3.97 52.92 -0.98
CA THR A 909 -2.54 52.62 -0.84
C THR A 909 -1.75 53.82 -0.29
N ALA A 910 -2.38 54.98 -0.08
CA ALA A 910 -1.74 56.16 0.52
C ALA A 910 -1.32 55.92 1.99
N ASP A 911 -0.17 56.50 2.39
CA ASP A 911 0.41 56.34 3.74
C ASP A 911 -0.48 56.93 4.85
N SER A 912 -1.20 58.01 4.54
CA SER A 912 -2.21 58.63 5.42
C SER A 912 -3.49 58.90 4.64
N LEU A 913 -4.62 58.48 5.19
CA LEU A 913 -5.96 58.69 4.61
C LEU A 913 -6.70 59.73 5.44
N THR A 914 -7.19 60.79 4.80
CA THR A 914 -8.07 61.76 5.43
C THR A 914 -9.53 61.27 5.42
N THR A 915 -10.39 61.90 6.22
CA THR A 915 -11.84 61.64 6.18
C THR A 915 -12.44 61.97 4.81
N ALA A 916 -11.85 62.92 4.07
CA ALA A 916 -12.25 63.24 2.70
C ALA A 916 -11.89 62.10 1.73
N ASP A 917 -10.71 61.49 1.87
CA ASP A 917 -10.28 60.35 1.04
C ASP A 917 -11.16 59.12 1.30
N LEU A 918 -11.51 58.86 2.56
CA LEU A 918 -12.43 57.78 2.92
C LEU A 918 -13.86 58.05 2.42
N GLY A 919 -14.29 59.32 2.42
CA GLY A 919 -15.55 59.74 1.82
C GLY A 919 -15.58 59.54 0.30
N PHE A 920 -14.47 59.85 -0.39
CA PHE A 920 -14.30 59.57 -1.82
C PHE A 920 -14.32 58.07 -2.10
N ALA A 921 -13.54 57.27 -1.35
CA ALA A 921 -13.49 55.82 -1.47
C ALA A 921 -14.86 55.16 -1.21
N ASN A 922 -15.64 55.66 -0.24
CA ASN A 922 -16.97 55.13 0.07
C ASN A 922 -17.94 55.21 -1.11
N ARG A 923 -17.84 56.26 -1.93
CA ARG A 923 -18.70 56.41 -3.13
C ARG A 923 -18.37 55.35 -4.19
N ILE A 924 -17.11 54.93 -4.28
CA ILE A 924 -16.68 53.85 -5.16
C ILE A 924 -17.14 52.49 -4.61
N VAL A 925 -16.94 52.26 -3.31
CA VAL A 925 -17.36 51.03 -2.62
C VAL A 925 -18.87 50.80 -2.73
N SER A 926 -19.66 51.85 -2.53
CA SER A 926 -21.13 51.77 -2.65
C SER A 926 -21.56 51.32 -4.04
N TRP A 927 -20.86 51.74 -5.09
CA TRP A 927 -21.12 51.27 -6.45
C TRP A 927 -20.68 49.82 -6.65
N LEU A 928 -19.49 49.43 -6.18
CA LEU A 928 -18.99 48.06 -6.31
C LEU A 928 -19.89 47.05 -5.58
N VAL A 929 -20.35 47.35 -4.37
CA VAL A 929 -21.26 46.46 -3.63
C VAL A 929 -22.58 46.25 -4.39
N LYS A 930 -23.06 47.27 -5.11
CA LYS A 930 -24.25 47.16 -5.97
C LYS A 930 -24.04 46.21 -7.17
N GLN A 931 -22.81 46.07 -7.67
CA GLN A 931 -22.47 45.18 -8.79
C GLN A 931 -22.20 43.72 -8.35
N GLN A 932 -22.22 43.44 -7.04
CA GLN A 932 -21.97 42.11 -6.51
C GLN A 932 -23.17 41.19 -6.76
N ASN A 933 -22.93 39.96 -7.21
CA ASN A 933 -23.96 38.94 -7.35
C ASN A 933 -24.31 38.28 -6.00
N ALA A 934 -25.37 37.46 -5.97
CA ALA A 934 -25.92 36.88 -4.74
C ALA A 934 -24.94 35.97 -3.96
N TYR A 935 -23.85 35.52 -4.59
CA TYR A 935 -22.85 34.64 -3.99
C TYR A 935 -21.56 35.37 -3.62
N GLY A 936 -21.55 36.70 -3.69
CA GLY A 936 -20.40 37.53 -3.36
C GLY A 936 -19.36 37.70 -4.48
N GLY A 937 -19.62 37.15 -5.67
CA GLY A 937 -18.77 37.32 -6.86
C GLY A 937 -19.22 38.47 -7.77
N PHE A 938 -18.45 38.73 -8.82
CA PHE A 938 -18.76 39.69 -9.87
C PHE A 938 -18.90 38.97 -11.23
N SER A 939 -18.96 39.71 -12.33
CA SER A 939 -19.28 39.19 -13.66
C SER A 939 -18.17 38.35 -14.31
N SER A 940 -16.90 38.51 -13.89
CA SER A 940 -15.75 37.76 -14.39
C SER A 940 -14.83 37.25 -13.26
N THR A 941 -13.72 36.62 -13.62
CA THR A 941 -12.71 36.17 -12.65
C THR A 941 -11.82 37.32 -12.19
N GLN A 942 -11.35 38.17 -13.12
CA GLN A 942 -10.38 39.22 -12.83
C GLN A 942 -11.03 40.39 -12.05
N ASP A 943 -12.21 40.85 -12.47
CA ASP A 943 -12.98 41.86 -11.73
C ASP A 943 -13.28 41.41 -10.30
N THR A 944 -13.69 40.14 -10.10
CA THR A 944 -13.96 39.58 -8.78
C THR A 944 -12.73 39.60 -7.88
N VAL A 945 -11.57 39.15 -8.39
CA VAL A 945 -10.33 39.12 -7.59
C VAL A 945 -9.91 40.54 -7.17
N VAL A 946 -9.92 41.49 -8.10
CA VAL A 946 -9.47 42.87 -7.82
C VAL A 946 -10.49 43.61 -6.95
N ALA A 947 -11.79 43.44 -7.19
CA ALA A 947 -12.85 44.03 -6.38
C ALA A 947 -12.85 43.50 -4.95
N LEU A 948 -12.74 42.17 -4.76
CA LEU A 948 -12.63 41.59 -3.43
C LEU A 948 -11.37 42.07 -2.71
N GLN A 949 -10.24 42.21 -3.40
CA GLN A 949 -9.03 42.79 -2.82
C GLN A 949 -9.25 44.25 -2.38
N ALA A 950 -9.89 45.07 -3.22
CA ALA A 950 -10.16 46.48 -2.94
C ALA A 950 -11.14 46.66 -1.77
N LEU A 951 -12.24 45.90 -1.77
CA LEU A 951 -13.23 45.90 -0.69
C LEU A 951 -12.64 45.40 0.62
N SER A 952 -11.81 44.34 0.59
CA SER A 952 -11.12 43.85 1.79
C SER A 952 -10.17 44.90 2.35
N LEU A 953 -9.39 45.58 1.48
CA LEU A 953 -8.49 46.65 1.90
C LEU A 953 -9.28 47.82 2.50
N TYR A 954 -10.37 48.25 1.86
CA TYR A 954 -11.25 49.30 2.37
C TYR A 954 -11.82 48.92 3.75
N ALA A 955 -12.30 47.69 3.90
CA ALA A 955 -12.82 47.18 5.15
C ALA A 955 -11.77 47.27 6.26
N THR A 956 -10.49 46.94 6.00
CA THR A 956 -9.44 47.09 7.02
C THR A 956 -9.16 48.55 7.43
N LYS A 957 -9.52 49.53 6.60
CA LYS A 957 -9.34 50.97 6.87
C LYS A 957 -10.54 51.61 7.57
N VAL A 958 -11.75 51.07 7.40
CA VAL A 958 -13.00 51.65 7.91
C VAL A 958 -13.62 50.83 9.05
N PHE A 959 -13.15 49.59 9.26
CA PHE A 959 -13.62 48.71 10.32
C PHE A 959 -13.48 49.33 11.72
N SER A 960 -14.56 49.26 12.51
CA SER A 960 -14.58 49.56 13.95
C SER A 960 -14.86 48.31 14.78
N SER A 961 -14.24 48.20 15.95
CA SER A 961 -14.36 47.05 16.87
C SER A 961 -15.71 46.93 17.57
N ASP A 962 -16.52 48.00 17.59
CA ASP A 962 -17.70 48.13 18.46
C ASP A 962 -18.96 48.58 17.68
N GLY A 963 -20.14 48.03 18.04
CA GLY A 963 -21.45 48.44 17.52
C GLY A 963 -22.47 47.29 17.31
N SER A 964 -23.75 47.67 17.09
CA SER A 964 -24.81 46.77 16.60
C SER A 964 -25.81 47.56 15.74
N SER A 965 -26.46 46.86 14.79
CA SER A 965 -27.51 47.42 13.92
C SER A 965 -28.61 46.41 13.63
N THR A 966 -29.85 46.91 13.57
CA THR A 966 -31.04 46.15 13.20
C THR A 966 -31.53 46.63 11.84
N VAL A 967 -31.71 45.69 10.90
CA VAL A 967 -32.29 45.92 9.57
C VAL A 967 -33.73 45.44 9.56
N THR A 968 -34.64 46.32 9.14
CA THR A 968 -36.08 46.04 8.97
C THR A 968 -36.42 46.11 7.49
N VAL A 969 -36.92 45.01 6.92
CA VAL A 969 -37.42 44.93 5.54
C VAL A 969 -38.92 44.73 5.58
N GLN A 970 -39.70 45.70 5.10
CA GLN A 970 -41.17 45.67 5.23
C GLN A 970 -41.90 45.98 3.91
N SER A 971 -43.03 45.31 3.70
CA SER A 971 -44.04 45.59 2.67
C SER A 971 -45.44 45.54 3.31
N ALA A 972 -46.51 45.84 2.54
CA ALA A 972 -47.89 46.01 3.02
C ALA A 972 -48.55 44.77 3.67
N GLY A 973 -47.79 43.70 3.93
CA GLY A 973 -48.20 42.52 4.69
C GLY A 973 -47.06 41.55 5.01
N ASP A 974 -45.80 41.99 4.91
CA ASP A 974 -44.61 41.13 5.06
C ASP A 974 -43.48 41.95 5.72
N THR A 975 -43.08 41.59 6.95
CA THR A 975 -42.07 42.32 7.73
C THR A 975 -41.00 41.38 8.26
N HIS A 976 -39.76 41.68 7.94
CA HIS A 976 -38.58 40.88 8.28
C HIS A 976 -37.56 41.73 9.05
N LEU A 977 -37.13 41.21 10.20
CA LEU A 977 -36.06 41.80 11.02
C LEU A 977 -34.79 40.97 10.92
N PHE A 978 -33.64 41.65 10.88
CA PHE A 978 -32.28 41.09 10.93
C PHE A 978 -31.45 41.88 11.93
N ASP A 979 -30.90 41.21 12.94
CA ASP A 979 -30.02 41.84 13.92
C ASP A 979 -28.56 41.49 13.62
N VAL A 980 -27.71 42.51 13.56
CA VAL A 980 -26.28 42.41 13.26
C VAL A 980 -25.48 43.00 14.42
N ASN A 981 -24.73 42.14 15.10
CA ASN A 981 -23.89 42.43 16.26
C ASN A 981 -22.53 41.71 16.12
N GLN A 982 -21.64 41.84 17.10
CA GLN A 982 -20.30 41.25 17.02
C GLN A 982 -20.26 39.73 16.85
N ASP A 983 -21.22 39.02 17.44
CA ASP A 983 -21.26 37.56 17.44
C ASP A 983 -21.80 36.99 16.13
N ASN A 984 -22.62 37.75 15.40
CA ASN A 984 -23.29 37.30 14.19
C ASN A 984 -22.99 38.14 12.93
N LYS A 985 -22.07 39.11 12.98
CA LYS A 985 -21.70 39.95 11.82
C LYS A 985 -21.12 39.19 10.62
N LEU A 986 -20.57 37.99 10.84
CA LEU A 986 -20.08 37.10 9.77
C LEU A 986 -21.11 36.02 9.39
N LEU A 987 -22.26 35.98 10.08
CA LEU A 987 -23.32 35.03 9.81
C LEU A 987 -24.16 35.53 8.64
N TYR A 988 -24.21 34.74 7.56
CA TYR A 988 -25.14 34.98 6.47
C TYR A 988 -26.58 34.83 6.98
N GLN A 989 -27.41 35.83 6.73
CA GLN A 989 -28.83 35.83 7.11
C GLN A 989 -29.66 36.11 5.85
N GLU A 990 -30.63 35.24 5.55
CA GLU A 990 -31.54 35.38 4.42
C GLU A 990 -33.00 35.15 4.86
N LYS A 991 -33.95 35.84 4.21
CA LYS A 991 -35.38 35.56 4.32
C LYS A 991 -36.05 35.69 2.96
N GLN A 992 -36.90 34.73 2.65
CA GLN A 992 -37.68 34.73 1.41
C GLN A 992 -38.83 35.73 1.50
N LEU A 993 -38.92 36.61 0.51
CA LEU A 993 -40.00 37.58 0.39
C LEU A 993 -41.23 36.90 -0.25
N GLN A 994 -42.38 36.90 0.43
CA GLN A 994 -43.52 36.09 0.00
C GLN A 994 -44.37 36.76 -1.10
N ASN A 995 -44.40 38.09 -1.14
CA ASN A 995 -45.25 38.84 -2.06
C ASN A 995 -44.41 39.43 -3.20
N VAL A 996 -44.22 38.68 -4.30
CA VAL A 996 -43.53 39.15 -5.51
C VAL A 996 -44.49 39.11 -6.70
N PRO A 997 -44.76 40.23 -7.40
CA PRO A 997 -44.15 41.56 -7.24
C PRO A 997 -44.81 42.43 -6.15
N ALA A 998 -44.00 43.03 -5.27
CA ALA A 998 -44.44 44.07 -4.33
C ALA A 998 -43.31 45.10 -4.07
N LYS A 999 -43.66 46.26 -3.51
CA LYS A 999 -42.69 47.27 -3.04
C LYS A 999 -42.27 46.96 -1.60
N TYR A 1000 -40.97 46.86 -1.37
CA TYR A 1000 -40.37 46.66 -0.05
C TYR A 1000 -39.55 47.91 0.35
N SER A 1001 -39.64 48.33 1.61
CA SER A 1001 -38.79 49.38 2.20
C SER A 1001 -37.81 48.76 3.18
N ILE A 1002 -36.55 49.20 3.15
CA ILE A 1002 -35.47 48.74 4.02
C ILE A 1002 -35.08 49.90 4.95
N GLU A 1003 -35.14 49.68 6.27
CA GLU A 1003 -34.75 50.63 7.31
C GLU A 1003 -33.66 50.02 8.18
N VAL A 1004 -32.57 50.76 8.45
CA VAL A 1004 -31.45 50.30 9.29
C VAL A 1004 -31.33 51.22 10.50
N LYS A 1005 -31.29 50.65 11.71
CA LYS A 1005 -31.09 51.39 12.98
C LYS A 1005 -29.92 50.82 13.76
N GLY A 1006 -28.92 51.64 14.06
CA GLY A 1006 -27.78 51.25 14.88
C GLY A 1006 -26.48 51.97 14.52
N SER A 1007 -25.37 51.48 15.04
CA SER A 1007 -24.03 52.07 14.89
C SER A 1007 -23.09 51.27 13.96
N THR A 1008 -23.50 50.09 13.52
CA THR A 1008 -22.72 49.21 12.62
C THR A 1008 -23.22 49.32 11.18
N CYS A 1009 -22.32 49.40 10.20
CA CYS A 1009 -22.70 49.32 8.79
C CYS A 1009 -23.17 47.91 8.43
N VAL A 1010 -24.30 47.80 7.71
CA VAL A 1010 -24.84 46.51 7.23
C VAL A 1010 -24.98 46.55 5.72
N SER A 1011 -24.52 45.51 5.02
CA SER A 1011 -24.73 45.31 3.59
C SER A 1011 -26.00 44.48 3.37
N VAL A 1012 -26.89 44.94 2.49
CA VAL A 1012 -28.18 44.29 2.22
C VAL A 1012 -28.31 44.02 0.72
N GLN A 1013 -28.69 42.80 0.35
CA GLN A 1013 -28.82 42.36 -1.04
C GLN A 1013 -30.17 41.70 -1.29
N VAL A 1014 -30.72 41.88 -2.50
CA VAL A 1014 -31.98 41.27 -2.95
C VAL A 1014 -31.73 40.52 -4.26
N ALA A 1015 -32.17 39.27 -4.34
CA ALA A 1015 -32.03 38.42 -5.53
C ALA A 1015 -33.40 37.96 -6.05
N GLN A 1016 -33.62 37.99 -7.36
CA GLN A 1016 -34.85 37.57 -8.03
C GLN A 1016 -34.52 36.60 -9.19
N PHE A 1017 -35.22 35.47 -9.26
CA PHE A 1017 -35.10 34.48 -10.32
C PHE A 1017 -36.44 34.31 -11.04
N TYR A 1018 -36.47 34.40 -12.37
CA TYR A 1018 -37.68 34.23 -13.19
C TYR A 1018 -37.35 33.68 -14.59
N ASN A 1019 -38.32 33.02 -15.22
CA ASN A 1019 -38.19 32.49 -16.58
C ASN A 1019 -38.74 33.50 -17.60
N ILE A 1020 -38.08 33.63 -18.75
CA ILE A 1020 -38.53 34.45 -19.88
C ILE A 1020 -38.61 33.60 -21.17
N PRO A 1021 -39.48 33.94 -22.14
CA PRO A 1021 -39.45 33.33 -23.47
C PRO A 1021 -38.13 33.62 -24.20
N THR A 1022 -37.73 32.72 -25.10
CA THR A 1022 -36.49 32.80 -25.89
C THR A 1022 -36.43 34.11 -26.71
N PRO A 1023 -35.44 35.01 -26.51
CA PRO A 1023 -35.40 36.31 -27.19
C PRO A 1023 -35.16 36.20 -28.70
N THR A 1024 -35.90 36.97 -29.50
CA THR A 1024 -35.80 37.03 -30.98
C THR A 1024 -34.84 38.08 -31.54
N GLU A 1025 -33.97 38.69 -30.72
CA GLU A 1025 -33.02 39.70 -31.18
C GLU A 1025 -31.83 39.08 -31.94
N ASP A 1026 -31.35 39.78 -32.98
CA ASP A 1026 -30.23 39.36 -33.82
C ASP A 1026 -28.91 39.57 -33.05
N LYS A 1027 -28.32 38.48 -32.55
CA LYS A 1027 -27.11 38.50 -31.70
C LYS A 1027 -25.84 38.16 -32.48
N THR A 1028 -24.70 38.53 -31.91
CA THR A 1028 -23.35 38.33 -32.47
C THR A 1028 -22.99 36.87 -32.74
N LEU A 1029 -23.36 35.96 -31.85
CA LEU A 1029 -23.41 34.50 -32.08
C LEU A 1029 -24.81 34.07 -32.48
N ARG A 1030 -24.90 33.14 -33.44
CA ARG A 1030 -26.17 32.57 -33.91
C ARG A 1030 -26.09 31.06 -34.01
N ILE A 1031 -27.15 30.39 -33.59
CA ILE A 1031 -27.33 28.95 -33.75
C ILE A 1031 -28.66 28.63 -34.44
N ASP A 1032 -28.61 27.74 -35.42
CA ASP A 1032 -29.80 27.17 -36.07
C ASP A 1032 -29.77 25.65 -35.89
N ALA A 1033 -30.86 25.00 -35.45
CA ALA A 1033 -30.93 23.56 -35.21
C ALA A 1033 -32.16 22.92 -35.86
N LYS A 1034 -32.01 21.70 -36.40
CA LYS A 1034 -33.09 20.95 -37.06
C LYS A 1034 -32.92 19.45 -36.87
N LEU A 1035 -34.00 18.76 -36.51
CA LEU A 1035 -34.04 17.30 -36.38
C LEU A 1035 -34.56 16.67 -37.68
N GLU A 1036 -33.89 15.64 -38.18
CA GLU A 1036 -34.25 14.89 -39.38
C GLU A 1036 -34.34 13.38 -39.08
N GLY A 1037 -35.32 12.67 -39.66
CA GLY A 1037 -35.45 11.22 -39.55
C GLY A 1037 -36.79 10.70 -40.07
N ASP A 1038 -36.87 9.39 -40.37
CA ASP A 1038 -38.09 8.71 -40.85
C ASP A 1038 -39.00 8.32 -39.68
N CYS A 1039 -40.32 8.50 -39.82
CA CYS A 1039 -41.31 8.41 -38.75
C CYS A 1039 -41.98 7.03 -38.64
N LYS A 1040 -41.48 6.00 -39.33
CA LYS A 1040 -42.25 4.78 -39.62
C LYS A 1040 -42.15 3.66 -38.58
N THR A 1041 -41.18 3.68 -37.65
CA THR A 1041 -40.97 2.60 -36.67
C THR A 1041 -40.34 3.06 -35.35
N LEU A 1042 -40.78 2.47 -34.23
CA LEU A 1042 -40.26 2.71 -32.87
C LEU A 1042 -38.81 2.20 -32.73
N GLY A 1043 -37.91 2.98 -32.12
CA GLY A 1043 -36.51 2.60 -31.87
C GLY A 1043 -35.49 3.01 -32.94
N GLN A 1044 -35.90 3.81 -33.94
CA GLN A 1044 -34.99 4.36 -34.94
C GLN A 1044 -34.18 5.57 -34.44
N THR A 1045 -33.07 5.82 -35.13
CA THR A 1045 -32.15 6.92 -34.87
C THR A 1045 -32.45 8.11 -35.77
N PHE A 1046 -32.65 9.27 -35.15
CA PHE A 1046 -32.81 10.59 -35.77
C PHE A 1046 -31.46 11.30 -35.84
N ILE A 1047 -31.33 12.31 -36.69
CA ILE A 1047 -30.12 13.13 -36.83
C ILE A 1047 -30.47 14.58 -36.50
N LEU A 1048 -29.91 15.11 -35.42
CA LEU A 1048 -29.95 16.53 -35.12
C LEU A 1048 -28.80 17.22 -35.86
N LYS A 1049 -29.14 18.10 -36.80
CA LYS A 1049 -28.19 18.98 -37.50
C LYS A 1049 -28.26 20.37 -36.91
N PHE A 1050 -27.12 20.96 -36.58
CA PHE A 1050 -27.06 22.35 -36.10
C PHE A 1050 -25.90 23.11 -36.72
N THR A 1051 -26.10 24.42 -36.89
CA THR A 1051 -25.17 25.35 -37.51
C THR A 1051 -24.86 26.49 -36.57
N VAL A 1052 -23.59 26.78 -36.35
CA VAL A 1052 -23.14 27.91 -35.55
C VAL A 1052 -22.48 28.97 -36.43
N LYS A 1053 -22.83 30.23 -36.26
CA LYS A 1053 -22.28 31.39 -36.99
C LYS A 1053 -21.89 32.49 -36.02
N TYR A 1054 -20.83 33.24 -36.38
CA TYR A 1054 -20.36 34.40 -35.64
C TYR A 1054 -20.25 35.62 -36.56
N HIS A 1055 -20.85 36.74 -36.17
CA HIS A 1055 -20.87 38.01 -36.89
C HIS A 1055 -20.29 39.19 -36.08
N GLY A 1056 -19.63 38.92 -34.95
CA GLY A 1056 -19.06 39.96 -34.10
C GLY A 1056 -17.84 40.69 -34.67
N LEU A 1057 -17.28 41.60 -33.87
CA LEU A 1057 -16.20 42.50 -34.31
C LEU A 1057 -14.86 41.77 -34.52
N GLN A 1058 -14.59 40.69 -33.78
CA GLN A 1058 -13.33 39.95 -33.85
C GLN A 1058 -13.25 39.05 -35.09
N GLU A 1059 -12.04 38.74 -35.57
CA GLU A 1059 -11.84 37.82 -36.71
C GLU A 1059 -12.28 36.36 -36.39
N ARG A 1060 -12.25 35.97 -35.12
CA ARG A 1060 -12.69 34.68 -34.58
C ARG A 1060 -13.17 34.85 -33.13
N THR A 1061 -14.04 33.96 -32.65
CA THR A 1061 -14.46 33.90 -31.22
C THR A 1061 -13.38 33.32 -30.32
N ASN A 1062 -13.63 33.30 -29.00
CA ASN A 1062 -12.88 32.44 -28.07
C ASN A 1062 -13.46 31.01 -28.11
N MET A 1063 -13.28 30.25 -27.02
CA MET A 1063 -13.91 28.94 -26.87
C MET A 1063 -15.43 29.11 -26.79
N VAL A 1064 -16.14 28.45 -27.69
CA VAL A 1064 -17.61 28.48 -27.75
C VAL A 1064 -18.14 27.17 -27.21
N ILE A 1065 -19.14 27.25 -26.32
CA ILE A 1065 -19.89 26.09 -25.86
C ILE A 1065 -21.20 26.03 -26.62
N VAL A 1066 -21.50 24.84 -27.15
CA VAL A 1066 -22.83 24.48 -27.63
C VAL A 1066 -23.42 23.51 -26.62
N ASP A 1067 -24.46 23.96 -25.92
CA ASP A 1067 -25.22 23.19 -24.94
C ASP A 1067 -26.54 22.73 -25.56
N ILE A 1068 -26.67 21.43 -25.79
CA ILE A 1068 -27.79 20.80 -26.48
C ILE A 1068 -28.63 20.05 -25.45
N LYS A 1069 -29.81 20.59 -25.13
CA LYS A 1069 -30.78 19.85 -24.33
C LYS A 1069 -31.44 18.76 -25.16
N LEU A 1070 -31.53 17.55 -24.64
CA LEU A 1070 -32.19 16.41 -25.30
C LEU A 1070 -33.71 16.47 -25.14
N LEU A 1071 -34.44 15.98 -26.13
CA LEU A 1071 -35.88 15.75 -26.04
C LEU A 1071 -36.19 14.67 -24.98
N SER A 1072 -37.31 14.79 -24.28
CA SER A 1072 -37.72 13.79 -23.28
C SER A 1072 -37.86 12.40 -23.90
N GLY A 1073 -37.20 11.40 -23.31
CA GLY A 1073 -37.21 10.02 -23.83
C GLY A 1073 -36.21 9.74 -24.95
N PHE A 1074 -35.32 10.68 -25.28
CA PHE A 1074 -34.24 10.50 -26.25
C PHE A 1074 -32.86 10.38 -25.56
N THR A 1075 -31.97 9.62 -26.18
CA THR A 1075 -30.52 9.60 -25.88
C THR A 1075 -29.74 10.03 -27.12
N ALA A 1076 -28.50 10.48 -26.94
CA ALA A 1076 -27.65 10.93 -28.04
C ALA A 1076 -26.36 10.11 -28.14
N ASP A 1077 -25.99 9.75 -29.37
CA ASP A 1077 -24.69 9.19 -29.73
C ASP A 1077 -23.82 10.30 -30.34
N THR A 1078 -22.70 10.58 -29.67
CA THR A 1078 -21.76 11.66 -30.01
C THR A 1078 -20.62 11.18 -30.92
N SER A 1079 -20.56 9.90 -31.30
CA SER A 1079 -19.52 9.32 -32.16
C SER A 1079 -19.42 10.01 -33.53
N MET A 1080 -20.54 10.50 -34.06
CA MET A 1080 -20.61 11.23 -35.35
C MET A 1080 -19.98 12.61 -35.33
N ILE A 1081 -19.81 13.22 -34.16
CA ILE A 1081 -19.16 14.54 -34.03
C ILE A 1081 -17.67 14.41 -34.35
N GLN A 1082 -17.04 13.30 -33.94
CA GLN A 1082 -15.61 13.05 -34.12
C GLN A 1082 -15.24 12.53 -35.51
N THR A 1083 -16.17 11.90 -36.22
CA THR A 1083 -15.93 11.21 -37.52
C THR A 1083 -16.28 12.05 -38.76
N SER A 1084 -16.77 13.28 -38.58
CA SER A 1084 -17.07 14.18 -39.70
C SER A 1084 -15.79 14.49 -40.50
N SER A 1085 -15.67 13.84 -41.66
CA SER A 1085 -14.49 13.86 -42.54
C SER A 1085 -14.36 15.18 -43.33
N GLY A 1086 -14.22 16.29 -42.61
CA GLY A 1086 -14.03 17.63 -43.18
C GLY A 1086 -12.91 18.40 -42.46
N ARG A 1087 -12.37 19.43 -43.12
CA ARG A 1087 -11.28 20.33 -42.62
C ARG A 1087 -11.50 20.92 -41.22
N TYR A 1088 -12.71 20.81 -40.64
CA TYR A 1088 -13.17 21.54 -39.46
C TYR A 1088 -13.44 20.67 -38.21
N ALA A 1089 -13.30 19.33 -38.29
CA ALA A 1089 -13.32 18.47 -37.09
C ALA A 1089 -12.21 18.83 -36.08
N SER A 1090 -11.14 19.50 -36.55
CA SER A 1090 -10.00 20.00 -35.75
C SER A 1090 -10.35 21.09 -34.72
N LEU A 1091 -11.52 21.72 -34.85
CA LEU A 1091 -12.00 22.78 -33.95
C LEU A 1091 -12.81 22.26 -32.77
N VAL A 1092 -13.28 21.01 -32.80
CA VAL A 1092 -13.95 20.39 -31.66
C VAL A 1092 -12.89 19.88 -30.70
N GLU A 1093 -12.84 20.43 -29.50
CA GLU A 1093 -11.85 20.04 -28.49
C GLU A 1093 -12.35 18.89 -27.63
N ARG A 1094 -13.63 18.96 -27.25
CA ARG A 1094 -14.25 18.01 -26.33
C ARG A 1094 -15.76 17.99 -26.52
N VAL A 1095 -16.37 16.85 -26.23
CA VAL A 1095 -17.83 16.71 -26.09
C VAL A 1095 -18.10 15.93 -24.82
N ASP A 1096 -18.94 16.48 -23.96
CA ASP A 1096 -19.41 15.86 -22.73
C ASP A 1096 -20.91 15.58 -22.82
N ALA A 1097 -21.35 14.39 -22.43
CA ALA A 1097 -22.77 14.05 -22.33
C ALA A 1097 -23.15 13.88 -20.85
N LYS A 1098 -23.79 14.89 -20.26
CA LYS A 1098 -24.15 14.92 -18.84
C LYS A 1098 -25.66 15.02 -18.69
N ASP A 1099 -26.26 14.13 -17.91
CA ASP A 1099 -27.71 14.09 -17.66
C ASP A 1099 -28.53 14.04 -18.97
N ASP A 1100 -29.39 15.04 -19.21
CA ASP A 1100 -30.21 15.30 -20.40
C ASP A 1100 -29.59 16.34 -21.36
N HIS A 1101 -28.29 16.63 -21.21
CA HIS A 1101 -27.55 17.60 -22.02
C HIS A 1101 -26.35 16.98 -22.75
N VAL A 1102 -26.06 17.49 -23.94
CA VAL A 1102 -24.81 17.26 -24.67
C VAL A 1102 -24.10 18.60 -24.82
N ILE A 1103 -22.94 18.72 -24.19
CA ILE A 1103 -22.13 19.94 -24.13
C ILE A 1103 -20.92 19.77 -25.04
N MET A 1104 -20.82 20.61 -26.05
CA MET A 1104 -19.76 20.58 -27.05
C MET A 1104 -18.86 21.81 -26.93
N TYR A 1105 -17.55 21.57 -26.87
CA TYR A 1105 -16.52 22.60 -26.71
C TYR A 1105 -15.81 22.86 -28.04
N LEU A 1106 -16.01 24.05 -28.60
CA LEU A 1106 -15.41 24.52 -29.83
C LEU A 1106 -14.25 25.48 -29.52
N LYS A 1107 -13.06 25.23 -30.07
CA LYS A 1107 -11.86 26.06 -29.83
C LYS A 1107 -12.05 27.52 -30.24
N GLU A 1108 -12.66 27.74 -31.40
CA GLU A 1108 -12.96 29.05 -31.97
C GLU A 1108 -13.93 28.91 -33.15
N ILE A 1109 -14.68 29.97 -33.43
CA ILE A 1109 -15.55 30.12 -34.58
C ILE A 1109 -15.07 31.33 -35.39
N PRO A 1110 -14.62 31.16 -36.64
CA PRO A 1110 -14.24 32.25 -37.51
C PRO A 1110 -15.43 33.13 -37.89
N LYS A 1111 -15.17 34.43 -37.99
CA LYS A 1111 -16.15 35.42 -38.43
C LYS A 1111 -16.70 35.08 -39.81
N ASN A 1112 -18.02 35.16 -39.94
CA ASN A 1112 -18.78 34.95 -41.17
C ASN A 1112 -18.60 33.55 -41.82
N ILE A 1113 -18.09 32.55 -41.10
CA ILE A 1113 -17.97 31.17 -41.59
C ILE A 1113 -18.96 30.25 -40.84
N PRO A 1114 -19.95 29.65 -41.52
CA PRO A 1114 -20.90 28.74 -40.88
C PRO A 1114 -20.26 27.39 -40.53
N MET A 1115 -20.40 26.99 -39.27
CA MET A 1115 -19.91 25.72 -38.75
C MET A 1115 -21.06 24.73 -38.59
N ASN A 1116 -21.05 23.65 -39.37
CA ASN A 1116 -22.13 22.65 -39.40
C ASN A 1116 -21.74 21.39 -38.65
N TYR A 1117 -22.62 20.90 -37.78
CA TYR A 1117 -22.41 19.69 -36.98
C TYR A 1117 -23.67 18.82 -36.98
N GLN A 1118 -23.48 17.53 -36.68
CA GLN A 1118 -24.57 16.55 -36.63
C GLN A 1118 -24.38 15.56 -35.47
N ILE A 1119 -25.49 15.19 -34.83
CA ILE A 1119 -25.55 14.23 -33.71
C ILE A 1119 -26.67 13.24 -33.98
N GLN A 1120 -26.42 11.97 -33.69
CA GLN A 1120 -27.44 10.94 -33.80
C GLN A 1120 -28.23 10.86 -32.49
N MET A 1121 -29.55 10.91 -32.55
CA MET A 1121 -30.45 10.80 -31.41
C MET A 1121 -31.28 9.52 -31.52
N LYS A 1122 -31.33 8.73 -30.46
CA LYS A 1122 -32.13 7.50 -30.39
C LYS A 1122 -33.30 7.72 -29.45
N GLN A 1123 -34.52 7.43 -29.91
CA GLN A 1123 -35.68 7.42 -29.03
C GLN A 1123 -35.69 6.14 -28.19
N VAL A 1124 -35.58 6.27 -26.87
CA VAL A 1124 -35.56 5.15 -25.92
C VAL A 1124 -36.91 4.95 -25.26
N LEU A 1125 -37.66 6.05 -25.02
CA LEU A 1125 -39.00 6.01 -24.44
C LEU A 1125 -39.96 6.87 -25.28
N PRO A 1126 -41.14 6.36 -25.67
CA PRO A 1126 -42.15 7.15 -26.37
C PRO A 1126 -42.85 8.10 -25.37
N VAL A 1127 -42.77 9.40 -25.64
CA VAL A 1127 -43.40 10.46 -24.84
C VAL A 1127 -44.45 11.17 -25.70
N LYS A 1128 -45.68 11.28 -25.19
CA LYS A 1128 -46.76 12.05 -25.85
C LYS A 1128 -46.62 13.53 -25.54
N ASN A 1129 -47.02 14.40 -26.47
CA ASN A 1129 -46.96 15.87 -26.34
C ASN A 1129 -45.55 16.38 -26.04
N LEU A 1130 -44.56 15.91 -26.80
CA LEU A 1130 -43.17 16.37 -26.72
C LEU A 1130 -43.09 17.88 -26.92
N GLN A 1131 -42.56 18.56 -25.90
CA GLN A 1131 -42.21 19.97 -25.99
C GLN A 1131 -40.89 20.15 -26.76
N PRO A 1132 -40.69 21.28 -27.46
CA PRO A 1132 -39.41 21.61 -28.08
C PRO A 1132 -38.27 21.60 -27.05
N ALA A 1133 -37.09 21.19 -27.49
CA ALA A 1133 -35.86 21.27 -26.70
C ALA A 1133 -34.98 22.42 -27.20
N VAL A 1134 -34.19 23.00 -26.31
CA VAL A 1134 -33.37 24.18 -26.59
C VAL A 1134 -31.93 23.75 -26.91
N VAL A 1135 -31.37 24.31 -27.97
CA VAL A 1135 -29.93 24.36 -28.20
C VAL A 1135 -29.44 25.77 -27.94
N LYS A 1136 -28.49 25.87 -27.01
CA LYS A 1136 -27.87 27.11 -26.59
C LYS A 1136 -26.43 27.15 -27.08
N VAL A 1137 -26.01 28.28 -27.65
CA VAL A 1137 -24.62 28.57 -27.93
C VAL A 1137 -24.19 29.80 -27.15
N TYR A 1138 -23.00 29.77 -26.58
CA TYR A 1138 -22.42 30.93 -25.92
C TYR A 1138 -20.90 30.88 -25.95
N ASP A 1139 -20.27 32.04 -26.01
CA ASP A 1139 -18.84 32.13 -25.74
C ASP A 1139 -18.61 31.82 -24.25
N TYR A 1140 -17.76 30.82 -23.98
CA TYR A 1140 -17.49 30.34 -22.62
C TYR A 1140 -16.92 31.45 -21.72
N TYR A 1141 -16.17 32.37 -22.32
CA TYR A 1141 -15.51 33.47 -21.64
C TYR A 1141 -16.25 34.79 -21.81
N GLN A 1142 -17.29 34.87 -22.63
CA GLN A 1142 -18.13 36.05 -22.80
C GLN A 1142 -19.59 35.63 -22.89
N THR A 1143 -20.14 35.17 -21.76
CA THR A 1143 -21.50 34.60 -21.68
C THR A 1143 -22.62 35.58 -22.05
N SER A 1144 -22.33 36.88 -22.20
CA SER A 1144 -23.25 37.86 -22.79
C SER A 1144 -23.46 37.59 -24.29
N ASP A 1145 -22.43 37.12 -25.01
CA ASP A 1145 -22.52 36.66 -26.39
C ASP A 1145 -23.07 35.23 -26.41
N GLN A 1146 -24.39 35.12 -26.44
CA GLN A 1146 -25.12 33.86 -26.40
C GLN A 1146 -26.36 33.90 -27.29
N SER A 1147 -26.68 32.79 -27.94
CA SER A 1147 -27.90 32.62 -28.74
C SER A 1147 -28.53 31.27 -28.43
N GLU A 1148 -29.86 31.23 -28.50
CA GLU A 1148 -30.65 30.04 -28.19
C GLU A 1148 -31.63 29.80 -29.35
N THR A 1149 -31.83 28.53 -29.70
CA THR A 1149 -32.81 28.12 -30.70
C THR A 1149 -33.51 26.86 -30.24
N GLU A 1150 -34.75 26.67 -30.65
CA GLU A 1150 -35.55 25.50 -30.32
C GLU A 1150 -35.58 24.52 -31.49
N TYR A 1151 -35.54 23.23 -31.19
CA TYR A 1151 -35.81 22.17 -32.15
C TYR A 1151 -36.91 21.25 -31.64
N SER A 1152 -37.78 20.82 -32.55
CA SER A 1152 -38.95 20.01 -32.24
C SER A 1152 -38.89 18.65 -32.93
N PHE A 1153 -39.60 17.69 -32.34
CA PHE A 1153 -39.80 16.38 -32.93
C PHE A 1153 -40.94 16.43 -33.94
N HIS A 1154 -40.67 16.15 -35.22
CA HIS A 1154 -41.63 16.27 -36.32
C HIS A 1154 -42.52 15.03 -36.53
N CYS A 1155 -42.23 13.91 -35.86
CA CYS A 1155 -42.98 12.66 -35.97
C CYS A 1155 -44.03 12.51 -34.86
N GLN A 1156 -44.90 13.51 -34.68
CA GLN A 1156 -45.95 13.52 -33.66
C GLN A 1156 -47.06 12.49 -33.90
#